data_AF-A0A0J6XE63-F1
#
_entry.id   AF-A0A0J6XE63-F1
#
_cell.length_a   1.000
_cell.length_b   1.000
_cell.length_c   1.000
_cell.angle_alpha   90.00
_cell.angle_beta   90.00
_cell.angle_gamma   90.00
#
_symmetry.space_group_name_H-M   'P 1'
#
loop_
_entity.id
_entity.type
_entity.pdbx_description
1 polymer ?
#
loop_
_entity_poly.entity_id
_entity_poly.type
_entity_poly.pdbx_seq_one_letter_code
_entity_poly.pdbx_strand_id
1 'polypeptide(L)'
;MDGHRRRVRLPAPPYHFATRVTALEAEPGEFKPSFIRTEYDVPVDAWYAVDGQVPPAVTIEAGQCDLLLISYLGADFTNRGDRVYRLLDSTLSFEGDLPRVGQTLRYDIWIDQFVRQGDTLLFFFHYDCYADGELILKLHNACAGFFTDEELESSLGILQAKVRPPVGDGTFSGSSAFKPLARTDRTSLSAEDLARLAEGRIPEVFGPAHRQPADCNTSLRLPTERLRMADEITLLDRKGGPSGLGRIEAVKHLVPDGWYFTSHFPDDPVLAGSLVAEGAVQLLEVYALSLGLHLSFPDARFQPVPGLKTDVKVRGQITPDTEKIEYRVDITSLTLLPRPAITADVIVLRDGKASIGVTGLGIRLVEKPGTPYRPESGGEVPHFLGRLSPATGRPALLNEFHMAHAAKGDLATAMGPEFEVYADSRAPYIPNGDFLFVDRVMELEGTRGVLKRGAVMVTEYDSPDDAWYYDHNGHPSMPNCVYMESSLQAAILLGYYLGATLPFPDEQFSIRNLDGRATLVKDVDLRGKTIQHRSTLLSSDQMPGSILQNYRYELSADGEVFYTGESLFGYFSARALENQVGLDKGKHVLPWLDRSSARPADVRRVDLAGYRAAEAARQAPRLGAGHLDLVEWIDVVPAGGDHGRGYLRGHRSIRPDDWYFSCHFHRDPVMPGSLGVEALLQGLQVYAVETGLTEGLVNPRFALLSGTETTWSYRGQILRDDADMEFDVHIKDVVREPGRIRLLGDASVWKSTLRIYQLGGIGIEIHHDQV
;
A
#
# COMPACT_ATOMS: atom_id res chain seq x y z
N MET A 1 -31.49 -49.78 -3.29
CA MET A 1 -30.51 -48.95 -4.02
C MET A 1 -30.41 -49.51 -5.44
N ASP A 2 -30.42 -48.63 -6.43
CA ASP A 2 -30.41 -48.87 -7.89
C ASP A 2 -29.21 -49.65 -8.47
N GLY A 3 -28.13 -49.87 -7.70
CA GLY A 3 -26.95 -50.64 -8.12
C GLY A 3 -25.94 -49.88 -8.98
N HIS A 4 -26.11 -48.58 -9.20
CA HIS A 4 -25.18 -47.77 -10.00
C HIS A 4 -23.84 -47.57 -9.28
N ARG A 5 -22.73 -47.64 -10.04
CA ARG A 5 -21.35 -47.52 -9.53
C ARG A 5 -21.06 -46.15 -8.93
N ARG A 6 -21.58 -45.08 -9.53
CA ARG A 6 -21.42 -43.68 -9.11
C ARG A 6 -22.77 -42.98 -9.18
N ARG A 7 -23.03 -42.04 -8.26
CA ARG A 7 -24.28 -41.29 -8.13
C ARG A 7 -24.01 -39.90 -7.60
N VAL A 8 -24.90 -38.96 -7.87
CA VAL A 8 -24.90 -37.66 -7.21
C VAL A 8 -25.18 -37.86 -5.73
N ARG A 9 -24.25 -37.37 -4.88
CA ARG A 9 -24.39 -37.42 -3.43
C ARG A 9 -23.90 -36.12 -2.85
N LEU A 10 -24.57 -35.68 -1.79
CA LEU A 10 -23.97 -34.67 -0.92
C LEU A 10 -22.68 -35.24 -0.30
N PRO A 11 -21.72 -34.37 0.01
CA PRO A 11 -20.57 -34.74 0.82
C PRO A 11 -20.99 -35.45 2.12
N ALA A 12 -20.16 -36.40 2.55
CA ALA A 12 -20.33 -37.08 3.83
C ALA A 12 -19.68 -36.28 4.97
N PRO A 13 -20.06 -36.52 6.24
CA PRO A 13 -19.30 -35.98 7.38
C PRO A 13 -17.80 -36.29 7.27
N PRO A 14 -16.91 -35.36 7.69
CA PRO A 14 -17.18 -34.10 8.36
C PRO A 14 -17.51 -32.91 7.44
N TYR A 15 -17.64 -33.10 6.12
CA TYR A 15 -17.84 -32.02 5.14
C TYR A 15 -19.30 -31.85 4.69
N HIS A 16 -20.24 -32.49 5.40
CA HIS A 16 -21.66 -32.37 5.13
C HIS A 16 -22.23 -31.14 5.85
N PHE A 17 -22.54 -30.08 5.11
CA PHE A 17 -23.07 -28.82 5.66
C PHE A 17 -24.51 -28.54 5.23
N ALA A 18 -25.40 -29.51 5.39
CA ALA A 18 -26.84 -29.32 5.21
C ALA A 18 -27.59 -30.02 6.34
N THR A 19 -28.39 -29.27 7.09
CA THR A 19 -29.17 -29.80 8.21
C THR A 19 -30.58 -30.19 7.77
N ARG A 20 -31.21 -29.38 6.89
CA ARG A 20 -32.59 -29.58 6.46
C ARG A 20 -32.93 -28.84 5.17
N VAL A 21 -33.94 -29.35 4.46
CA VAL A 21 -34.61 -28.68 3.35
C VAL A 21 -35.89 -28.05 3.88
N THR A 22 -36.10 -26.76 3.65
CA THR A 22 -37.27 -26.02 4.16
C THR A 22 -38.22 -25.54 3.07
N ALA A 23 -37.79 -25.55 1.80
CA ALA A 23 -38.67 -25.37 0.65
C ALA A 23 -38.12 -26.10 -0.59
N LEU A 24 -38.99 -26.51 -1.49
CA LEU A 24 -38.64 -27.15 -2.76
C LEU A 24 -39.72 -26.84 -3.80
N GLU A 25 -39.30 -26.32 -4.95
CA GLU A 25 -40.13 -26.11 -6.13
C GLU A 25 -39.46 -26.81 -7.32
N ALA A 26 -39.79 -28.09 -7.48
CA ALA A 26 -39.21 -28.96 -8.50
C ALA A 26 -40.15 -30.14 -8.79
N GLU A 27 -40.16 -30.61 -10.04
CA GLU A 27 -40.91 -31.80 -10.45
C GLU A 27 -39.93 -32.91 -10.87
N PRO A 28 -39.98 -34.10 -10.25
CA PRO A 28 -39.09 -35.20 -10.59
C PRO A 28 -39.14 -35.56 -12.08
N GLY A 29 -37.98 -35.68 -12.71
CA GLY A 29 -37.85 -36.02 -14.13
C GLY A 29 -37.96 -34.82 -15.09
N GLU A 30 -38.28 -33.62 -14.60
CA GLU A 30 -38.44 -32.42 -15.44
C GLU A 30 -37.26 -31.44 -15.29
N PHE A 31 -36.35 -31.41 -16.28
CA PHE A 31 -35.25 -30.44 -16.32
C PHE A 31 -35.73 -29.04 -16.75
N LYS A 32 -36.44 -28.36 -15.85
CA LYS A 32 -36.95 -26.98 -15.98
C LYS A 32 -36.47 -26.11 -14.82
N PRO A 33 -36.51 -24.77 -14.92
CA PRO A 33 -36.11 -23.89 -13.84
C PRO A 33 -36.75 -24.31 -12.51
N SER A 34 -35.94 -24.40 -11.47
CA SER A 34 -36.34 -25.04 -10.20
C SER A 34 -35.60 -24.42 -9.02
N PHE A 35 -36.14 -24.63 -7.82
CA PHE A 35 -35.67 -23.99 -6.60
C PHE A 35 -35.63 -24.95 -5.43
N ILE A 36 -34.61 -24.82 -4.59
CA ILE A 36 -34.52 -25.46 -3.27
C ILE A 36 -34.04 -24.46 -2.23
N ARG A 37 -34.64 -24.52 -1.04
CA ARG A 37 -34.17 -23.81 0.16
C ARG A 37 -33.65 -24.80 1.17
N THR A 38 -32.44 -24.57 1.65
CA THR A 38 -31.80 -25.41 2.66
C THR A 38 -31.24 -24.59 3.81
N GLU A 39 -31.09 -25.22 4.96
CA GLU A 39 -30.49 -24.62 6.15
C GLU A 39 -29.37 -25.49 6.69
N TYR A 40 -28.35 -24.83 7.23
CA TYR A 40 -27.26 -25.42 7.97
C TYR A 40 -27.08 -24.72 9.32
N ASP A 41 -27.25 -25.47 10.41
CA ASP A 41 -26.96 -24.98 11.75
C ASP A 41 -25.47 -25.14 12.03
N VAL A 42 -24.75 -24.02 12.17
CA VAL A 42 -23.31 -24.04 12.44
C VAL A 42 -23.08 -24.49 13.89
N PRO A 43 -22.40 -25.63 14.14
CA PRO A 43 -22.15 -26.09 15.51
C PRO A 43 -21.34 -25.07 16.32
N VAL A 44 -21.65 -24.94 17.61
CA VAL A 44 -20.92 -24.06 18.54
C VAL A 44 -19.44 -24.46 18.70
N ASP A 45 -19.14 -25.76 18.56
CA ASP A 45 -17.83 -26.38 18.64
C ASP A 45 -17.28 -26.78 17.25
N ALA A 46 -17.72 -26.08 16.19
CA ALA A 46 -17.31 -26.36 14.83
C ALA A 46 -15.78 -26.42 14.67
N TRP A 47 -15.27 -27.60 14.31
CA TRP A 47 -13.83 -27.87 14.20
C TRP A 47 -13.09 -27.00 13.18
N TYR A 48 -13.82 -26.42 12.23
CA TYR A 48 -13.30 -25.57 11.15
C TYR A 48 -13.27 -24.08 11.52
N ALA A 49 -13.84 -23.68 12.65
CA ALA A 49 -13.96 -22.27 13.01
C ALA A 49 -12.65 -21.71 13.61
N VAL A 50 -12.32 -20.48 13.25
CA VAL A 50 -11.21 -19.71 13.86
C VAL A 50 -11.82 -18.61 14.72
N ASP A 51 -11.64 -18.70 16.04
CA ASP A 51 -12.25 -17.75 17.00
C ASP A 51 -13.76 -17.56 16.78
N GLY A 52 -14.46 -18.69 16.57
CA GLY A 52 -15.90 -18.73 16.32
C GLY A 52 -16.33 -18.26 14.93
N GLN A 53 -15.40 -17.87 14.05
CA GLN A 53 -15.70 -17.47 12.68
C GLN A 53 -15.63 -18.65 11.72
N VAL A 54 -16.63 -18.78 10.85
CA VAL A 54 -16.72 -19.80 9.81
C VAL A 54 -15.90 -19.36 8.60
N PRO A 55 -15.02 -20.21 8.04
CA PRO A 55 -14.17 -19.85 6.92
C PRO A 55 -14.96 -19.77 5.60
N PRO A 56 -14.44 -19.04 4.58
CA PRO A 56 -15.04 -18.97 3.26
C PRO A 56 -15.32 -20.35 2.65
N ALA A 57 -14.42 -21.33 2.80
CA ALA A 57 -14.62 -22.69 2.28
C ALA A 57 -15.98 -23.28 2.70
N VAL A 58 -16.28 -23.25 3.99
CA VAL A 58 -17.50 -23.86 4.56
C VAL A 58 -18.72 -23.03 4.19
N THR A 59 -18.59 -21.71 4.17
CA THR A 59 -19.69 -20.80 3.78
C THR A 59 -20.06 -20.95 2.31
N ILE A 60 -19.11 -21.30 1.44
CA ILE A 60 -19.40 -21.61 0.03
C ILE A 60 -19.96 -23.04 -0.08
N GLU A 61 -19.30 -24.01 0.56
CA GLU A 61 -19.66 -25.43 0.46
C GLU A 61 -21.06 -25.73 1.01
N ALA A 62 -21.54 -25.03 2.04
CA ALA A 62 -22.90 -25.24 2.54
C ALA A 62 -24.01 -24.93 1.51
N GLY A 63 -23.66 -24.30 0.37
CA GLY A 63 -24.50 -24.19 -0.82
C GLY A 63 -24.62 -25.45 -1.69
N GLN A 64 -23.99 -26.57 -1.31
CA GLN A 64 -23.94 -27.88 -2.01
C GLN A 64 -25.28 -28.54 -2.37
N CYS A 65 -26.42 -27.95 -2.01
CA CYS A 65 -27.74 -28.54 -2.25
C CYS A 65 -28.27 -28.34 -3.68
N ASP A 66 -27.49 -27.70 -4.56
CA ASP A 66 -27.67 -27.82 -6.01
C ASP A 66 -27.56 -29.29 -6.45
N LEU A 67 -26.66 -30.07 -5.83
CA LEU A 67 -26.53 -31.52 -6.01
C LEU A 67 -27.81 -32.28 -5.63
N LEU A 68 -28.44 -31.90 -4.51
CA LEU A 68 -29.68 -32.53 -4.07
C LEU A 68 -30.82 -32.21 -5.05
N LEU A 69 -30.92 -30.96 -5.49
CA LEU A 69 -31.93 -30.51 -6.45
C LEU A 69 -31.76 -31.20 -7.81
N ILE A 70 -30.54 -31.24 -8.36
CA ILE A 70 -30.30 -31.86 -9.67
C ILE A 70 -30.51 -33.39 -9.65
N SER A 71 -30.18 -34.05 -8.54
CA SER A 71 -30.49 -35.48 -8.34
C SER A 71 -32.00 -35.70 -8.27
N TYR A 72 -32.74 -34.85 -7.54
CA TYR A 72 -34.20 -34.91 -7.45
C TYR A 72 -34.89 -34.74 -8.82
N LEU A 73 -34.36 -33.87 -9.69
CA LEU A 73 -34.83 -33.71 -11.07
C LEU A 73 -34.54 -34.92 -11.97
N GLY A 74 -33.74 -35.88 -11.53
CA GLY A 74 -33.52 -37.16 -12.21
C GLY A 74 -32.21 -37.28 -12.98
N ALA A 75 -31.18 -36.48 -12.64
CA ALA A 75 -29.87 -36.60 -13.28
C ALA A 75 -29.28 -38.01 -13.16
N ASP A 76 -29.42 -38.68 -12.01
CA ASP A 76 -28.90 -40.04 -11.81
C ASP A 76 -29.58 -41.08 -12.73
N PHE A 77 -30.87 -40.92 -13.05
CA PHE A 77 -31.57 -41.81 -13.98
C PHE A 77 -31.06 -41.69 -15.42
N THR A 78 -30.56 -40.49 -15.76
CA THR A 78 -29.97 -40.19 -17.07
C THR A 78 -28.53 -40.68 -17.14
N ASN A 79 -27.72 -40.41 -16.11
CA ASN A 79 -26.28 -40.67 -16.11
C ASN A 79 -25.90 -42.11 -15.74
N ARG A 80 -26.71 -42.80 -14.92
CA ARG A 80 -26.57 -44.23 -14.55
C ARG A 80 -25.19 -44.64 -14.03
N GLY A 81 -24.41 -43.68 -13.53
CA GLY A 81 -23.05 -43.87 -13.00
C GLY A 81 -21.91 -43.75 -14.02
N ASP A 82 -22.23 -43.49 -15.29
CA ASP A 82 -21.25 -43.32 -16.36
C ASP A 82 -20.71 -41.88 -16.43
N ARG A 83 -21.46 -40.93 -15.87
CA ARG A 83 -21.11 -39.50 -15.82
C ARG A 83 -21.17 -38.96 -14.39
N VAL A 84 -20.22 -38.09 -14.03
CA VAL A 84 -20.07 -37.50 -12.70
C VAL A 84 -20.19 -35.98 -12.70
N TYR A 85 -20.65 -35.42 -11.59
CA TYR A 85 -20.85 -33.98 -11.41
C TYR A 85 -19.52 -33.24 -11.33
N ARG A 86 -19.35 -32.14 -12.07
CA ARG A 86 -18.26 -31.17 -11.83
C ARG A 86 -18.77 -29.74 -11.98
N LEU A 87 -18.36 -28.88 -11.06
CA LEU A 87 -18.45 -27.42 -11.20
C LEU A 87 -17.40 -26.95 -12.20
N LEU A 88 -17.76 -26.04 -13.10
CA LEU A 88 -16.89 -25.48 -14.13
C LEU A 88 -16.56 -24.02 -13.89
N ASP A 89 -17.56 -23.21 -13.62
CA ASP A 89 -17.42 -21.75 -13.52
C ASP A 89 -18.36 -21.23 -12.44
N SER A 90 -17.97 -20.15 -11.76
CA SER A 90 -18.84 -19.38 -10.86
C SER A 90 -18.28 -18.00 -10.61
N THR A 91 -19.15 -17.03 -10.34
CA THR A 91 -18.79 -15.72 -9.79
C THR A 91 -19.41 -15.60 -8.41
N LEU A 92 -18.63 -15.29 -7.38
CA LEU A 92 -19.12 -15.08 -6.02
C LEU A 92 -18.81 -13.69 -5.49
N SER A 93 -19.62 -13.19 -4.58
CA SER A 93 -19.36 -11.98 -3.78
C SER A 93 -19.90 -12.16 -2.37
N PHE A 94 -19.05 -11.89 -1.38
CA PHE A 94 -19.52 -11.73 0.00
C PHE A 94 -20.09 -10.34 0.15
N GLU A 95 -21.32 -10.24 0.65
CA GLU A 95 -22.03 -8.96 0.83
C GLU A 95 -21.88 -8.43 2.26
N GLY A 96 -21.60 -9.32 3.22
CA GLY A 96 -21.44 -9.02 4.64
C GLY A 96 -20.25 -9.75 5.26
N ASP A 97 -20.24 -9.79 6.58
CA ASP A 97 -19.23 -10.53 7.34
C ASP A 97 -19.42 -12.05 7.20
N LEU A 98 -18.33 -12.79 7.38
CA LEU A 98 -18.37 -14.25 7.47
C LEU A 98 -19.22 -14.70 8.67
N PRO A 99 -19.96 -15.81 8.54
CA PRO A 99 -20.82 -16.29 9.59
C PRO A 99 -20.03 -16.77 10.80
N ARG A 100 -20.74 -16.96 11.91
CA ARG A 100 -20.20 -17.42 13.19
C ARG A 100 -20.83 -18.74 13.61
N VAL A 101 -20.14 -19.42 14.52
CA VAL A 101 -20.66 -20.60 15.21
C VAL A 101 -21.96 -20.27 15.94
N GLY A 102 -22.91 -21.21 15.93
CA GLY A 102 -24.25 -21.04 16.52
C GLY A 102 -25.27 -20.33 15.63
N GLN A 103 -24.87 -19.75 14.49
CA GLN A 103 -25.81 -19.17 13.53
C GLN A 103 -26.42 -20.23 12.62
N THR A 104 -27.58 -19.92 12.03
CA THR A 104 -28.19 -20.73 10.98
C THR A 104 -27.94 -20.07 9.61
N LEU A 105 -27.30 -20.82 8.71
CA LEU A 105 -27.11 -20.42 7.31
C LEU A 105 -28.27 -20.93 6.49
N ARG A 106 -28.96 -20.05 5.77
CA ARG A 106 -30.02 -20.39 4.82
C ARG A 106 -29.53 -20.15 3.40
N TYR A 107 -29.63 -21.17 2.55
CA TYR A 107 -29.32 -21.08 1.14
C TYR A 107 -30.60 -21.17 0.33
N ASP A 108 -30.82 -20.16 -0.50
CA ASP A 108 -31.85 -20.13 -1.53
C ASP A 108 -31.14 -20.42 -2.86
N ILE A 109 -31.39 -21.59 -3.46
CA ILE A 109 -30.65 -22.10 -4.62
C ILE A 109 -31.61 -22.29 -5.78
N TRP A 110 -31.28 -21.69 -6.92
CA TRP A 110 -32.06 -21.79 -8.16
C TRP A 110 -31.22 -22.44 -9.25
N ILE A 111 -31.78 -23.44 -9.93
CA ILE A 111 -31.29 -23.85 -11.24
C ILE A 111 -32.07 -23.06 -12.29
N ASP A 112 -31.37 -22.22 -13.03
CA ASP A 112 -31.93 -21.26 -13.98
C ASP A 112 -32.18 -21.88 -15.36
N GLN A 113 -31.25 -22.72 -15.80
CA GLN A 113 -31.24 -23.21 -17.18
C GLN A 113 -30.52 -24.55 -17.30
N PHE A 114 -30.98 -25.37 -18.24
CA PHE A 114 -30.33 -26.60 -18.68
C PHE A 114 -29.88 -26.48 -20.13
N VAL A 115 -28.69 -26.99 -20.43
CA VAL A 115 -28.15 -27.06 -21.79
C VAL A 115 -27.64 -28.47 -22.03
N ARG A 116 -27.99 -29.06 -23.18
CA ARG A 116 -27.43 -30.33 -23.64
C ARG A 116 -26.47 -30.09 -24.79
N GLN A 117 -25.25 -30.57 -24.65
CA GLN A 117 -24.24 -30.56 -25.71
C GLN A 117 -23.84 -32.01 -26.00
N GLY A 118 -24.40 -32.58 -27.07
CA GLY A 118 -24.37 -34.03 -27.25
C GLY A 118 -25.04 -34.73 -26.07
N ASP A 119 -24.32 -35.67 -25.45
CA ASP A 119 -24.79 -36.42 -24.27
C ASP A 119 -24.46 -35.73 -22.94
N THR A 120 -23.70 -34.63 -22.95
CA THR A 120 -23.36 -33.87 -21.74
C THR A 120 -24.54 -32.99 -21.33
N LEU A 121 -24.97 -33.13 -20.08
CA LEU A 121 -25.90 -32.22 -19.43
C LEU A 121 -25.11 -31.15 -18.68
N LEU A 122 -25.34 -29.89 -19.03
CA LEU A 122 -24.90 -28.72 -18.29
C LEU A 122 -26.11 -28.03 -17.66
N PHE A 123 -25.92 -27.41 -16.51
CA PHE A 123 -26.92 -26.56 -15.91
C PHE A 123 -26.28 -25.32 -15.27
N PHE A 124 -27.06 -24.25 -15.28
CA PHE A 124 -26.68 -22.96 -14.74
C PHE A 124 -27.49 -22.68 -13.50
N PHE A 125 -26.83 -22.21 -12.45
CA PHE A 125 -27.48 -21.98 -11.17
C PHE A 125 -26.91 -20.75 -10.46
N HIS A 126 -27.63 -20.30 -9.46
CA HIS A 126 -27.19 -19.28 -8.53
C HIS A 126 -27.75 -19.58 -7.14
N TYR A 127 -27.14 -18.98 -6.11
CA TYR A 127 -27.72 -18.97 -4.79
C TYR A 127 -27.45 -17.67 -4.02
N ASP A 128 -28.34 -17.42 -3.08
CA ASP A 128 -28.17 -16.42 -2.04
C ASP A 128 -28.04 -17.14 -0.68
N CYS A 129 -27.04 -16.75 0.10
CA CYS A 129 -26.78 -17.28 1.43
C CYS A 129 -27.06 -16.20 2.49
N TYR A 130 -27.85 -16.57 3.50
CA TYR A 130 -28.22 -15.70 4.60
C TYR A 130 -27.74 -16.29 5.93
N ALA A 131 -27.12 -15.49 6.80
CA ALA A 131 -26.83 -15.87 8.19
C ALA A 131 -27.83 -15.18 9.12
N ASP A 132 -28.66 -15.95 9.83
CA ASP A 132 -29.74 -15.45 10.70
C ASP A 132 -30.64 -14.39 10.04
N GLY A 133 -30.81 -14.49 8.72
CA GLY A 133 -31.64 -13.59 7.91
C GLY A 133 -30.90 -12.45 7.21
N GLU A 134 -29.62 -12.21 7.50
CA GLU A 134 -28.80 -11.22 6.79
C GLU A 134 -28.13 -11.85 5.55
N LEU A 135 -28.23 -11.21 4.39
CA LEU A 135 -27.59 -11.69 3.15
C LEU A 135 -26.06 -11.50 3.23
N ILE A 136 -25.31 -12.60 3.23
CA ILE A 136 -23.85 -12.57 3.43
C ILE A 136 -23.03 -13.01 2.22
N LEU A 137 -23.61 -13.84 1.33
CA LEU A 137 -22.89 -14.37 0.17
C LEU A 137 -23.86 -14.58 -0.99
N LYS A 138 -23.41 -14.20 -2.18
CA LYS A 138 -24.06 -14.50 -3.45
C LYS A 138 -23.13 -15.31 -4.33
N LEU A 139 -23.70 -16.29 -5.03
CA LEU A 139 -23.02 -17.03 -6.07
C LEU A 139 -23.88 -16.97 -7.33
N HIS A 140 -23.32 -16.49 -8.42
CA HIS A 140 -23.98 -16.27 -9.70
C HIS A 140 -23.15 -16.84 -10.85
N ASN A 141 -23.75 -16.90 -12.05
CA ASN A 141 -23.13 -17.42 -13.27
C ASN A 141 -22.50 -18.80 -13.06
N ALA A 142 -23.04 -19.59 -12.12
CA ALA A 142 -22.45 -20.88 -11.82
C ALA A 142 -22.87 -21.89 -12.86
N CYS A 143 -21.91 -22.66 -13.33
CA CYS A 143 -22.10 -23.67 -14.36
C CYS A 143 -21.54 -24.98 -13.85
N ALA A 144 -22.36 -26.02 -13.85
CA ALA A 144 -21.95 -27.38 -13.53
C ALA A 144 -22.48 -28.35 -14.60
N GLY A 145 -21.90 -29.54 -14.62
CA GLY A 145 -22.29 -30.55 -15.60
C GLY A 145 -21.91 -31.97 -15.24
N PHE A 146 -22.30 -32.89 -16.11
CA PHE A 146 -22.10 -34.33 -15.96
C PHE A 146 -21.21 -34.90 -17.06
N PHE A 147 -20.02 -35.37 -16.68
CA PHE A 147 -18.96 -35.73 -17.61
C PHE A 147 -18.53 -37.18 -17.45
N THR A 148 -18.15 -37.82 -18.55
CA THR A 148 -17.44 -39.11 -18.52
C THR A 148 -15.98 -38.92 -18.09
N ASP A 149 -15.31 -40.01 -17.71
CA ASP A 149 -13.89 -39.96 -17.36
C ASP A 149 -13.03 -39.45 -18.53
N GLU A 150 -13.34 -39.87 -19.77
CA GLU A 150 -12.65 -39.42 -21.00
C GLU A 150 -12.84 -37.91 -21.25
N GLU A 151 -14.06 -37.39 -21.07
CA GLU A 151 -14.35 -35.96 -21.21
C GLU A 151 -13.56 -35.13 -20.19
N LEU A 152 -13.44 -35.62 -18.94
CA LEU A 152 -12.66 -34.95 -17.89
C LEU A 152 -11.15 -34.98 -18.14
N GLU A 153 -10.63 -36.07 -18.70
CA GLU A 153 -9.22 -36.19 -19.10
C GLU A 153 -8.86 -35.30 -20.30
N SER A 154 -9.81 -35.08 -21.21
CA SER A 154 -9.62 -34.30 -22.44
C SER A 154 -9.64 -32.77 -22.25
N SER A 155 -9.87 -32.27 -21.02
CA SER A 155 -9.93 -30.84 -20.74
C SER A 155 -8.60 -30.14 -21.10
N LEU A 156 -8.67 -29.07 -21.88
CA LEU A 156 -7.52 -28.29 -22.35
C LEU A 156 -6.81 -27.50 -21.23
N GLY A 157 -7.25 -27.62 -19.97
CA GLY A 157 -6.76 -26.85 -18.83
C GLY A 157 -7.16 -25.37 -18.93
N ILE A 158 -6.63 -24.55 -18.03
CA ILE A 158 -6.81 -23.11 -18.10
C ILE A 158 -5.79 -22.54 -19.10
N LEU A 159 -6.27 -22.15 -20.28
CA LEU A 159 -5.51 -21.26 -21.16
C LEU A 159 -5.20 -19.99 -20.36
N GLN A 160 -3.92 -19.62 -20.24
CA GLN A 160 -3.51 -18.42 -19.50
C GLN A 160 -4.39 -17.24 -19.94
N ALA A 161 -5.33 -16.86 -19.06
CA ALA A 161 -6.06 -15.63 -19.25
C ALA A 161 -5.02 -14.52 -19.23
N LYS A 162 -5.07 -13.61 -20.21
CA LYS A 162 -4.30 -12.37 -20.10
C LYS A 162 -4.69 -11.74 -18.77
N VAL A 163 -3.74 -11.67 -17.83
CA VAL A 163 -3.86 -10.88 -16.62
C VAL A 163 -4.29 -9.50 -17.11
N ARG A 164 -5.56 -9.15 -16.88
CA ARG A 164 -5.99 -7.77 -17.09
C ARG A 164 -5.38 -7.02 -15.91
N PRO A 165 -4.55 -6.00 -16.15
CA PRO A 165 -4.19 -5.09 -15.08
C PRO A 165 -5.48 -4.64 -14.40
N PRO A 166 -5.53 -4.55 -13.07
CA PRO A 166 -6.68 -3.96 -12.41
C PRO A 166 -6.98 -2.61 -13.06
N VAL A 167 -8.23 -2.39 -13.46
CA VAL A 167 -8.72 -1.04 -13.72
C VAL A 167 -8.95 -0.44 -12.35
N GLY A 168 -7.86 -0.04 -11.70
CA GLY A 168 -7.91 0.74 -10.49
C GLY A 168 -8.60 2.07 -10.78
N ASP A 169 -9.46 2.49 -9.87
CA ASP A 169 -10.30 3.66 -9.92
C ASP A 169 -9.42 4.92 -9.88
N GLY A 170 -8.71 5.21 -10.97
CA GLY A 170 -7.95 6.45 -11.22
C GLY A 170 -6.96 6.89 -10.14
N THR A 171 -6.67 6.05 -9.14
CA THR A 171 -5.94 6.42 -7.93
C THR A 171 -4.77 5.47 -7.80
N PHE A 172 -3.61 5.97 -8.27
CA PHE A 172 -2.29 5.36 -8.17
C PHE A 172 -1.87 4.46 -9.35
N SER A 173 -1.24 5.07 -10.37
CA SER A 173 -0.40 4.40 -11.38
C SER A 173 1.09 4.71 -11.17
N GLY A 174 1.46 5.17 -9.96
CA GLY A 174 2.84 5.38 -9.55
C GLY A 174 3.44 4.05 -9.11
N SER A 175 4.43 3.58 -9.85
CA SER A 175 5.17 2.36 -9.55
C SER A 175 6.05 2.56 -8.29
N SER A 176 5.47 2.31 -7.11
CA SER A 176 6.26 1.98 -5.92
C SER A 176 5.66 0.79 -5.18
N ALA A 177 6.55 -0.10 -4.74
CA ALA A 177 6.18 -1.23 -3.91
C ALA A 177 5.61 -0.72 -2.58
N PHE A 178 4.54 -1.36 -2.10
CA PHE A 178 3.98 -1.05 -0.78
C PHE A 178 5.05 -1.12 0.32
N LYS A 179 5.10 -0.08 1.16
CA LYS A 179 5.95 -0.03 2.35
C LYS A 179 5.31 -0.89 3.45
N PRO A 180 5.88 -2.06 3.82
CA PRO A 180 5.31 -2.90 4.86
C PRO A 180 5.38 -2.21 6.23
N LEU A 181 4.41 -2.50 7.10
CA LEU A 181 4.38 -1.97 8.47
C LEU A 181 5.46 -2.63 9.35
N ALA A 182 5.81 -3.87 9.06
CA ALA A 182 6.94 -4.57 9.65
C ALA A 182 7.64 -5.42 8.58
N ARG A 183 8.96 -5.53 8.69
CA ARG A 183 9.80 -6.23 7.72
C ARG A 183 10.27 -7.57 8.26
N THR A 184 10.41 -8.51 7.33
CA THR A 184 10.95 -9.84 7.59
C THR A 184 11.85 -10.23 6.43
N ASP A 185 12.92 -10.96 6.73
CA ASP A 185 13.83 -11.52 5.72
C ASP A 185 13.36 -12.91 5.26
N ARG A 186 12.21 -13.40 5.76
CA ARG A 186 11.62 -14.67 5.36
C ARG A 186 11.17 -14.60 3.89
N THR A 187 11.70 -15.50 3.06
CA THR A 187 11.31 -15.67 1.65
C THR A 187 10.60 -16.99 1.38
N SER A 188 10.44 -17.82 2.41
CA SER A 188 9.72 -19.11 2.41
C SER A 188 9.35 -19.45 3.85
N LEU A 189 8.33 -20.31 4.05
CA LEU A 189 7.87 -20.77 5.36
C LEU A 189 7.67 -22.29 5.36
N SER A 190 8.12 -22.94 6.42
CA SER A 190 7.97 -24.38 6.65
C SER A 190 6.61 -24.74 7.26
N ALA A 191 6.29 -26.03 7.30
CA ALA A 191 5.09 -26.53 8.01
C ALA A 191 5.07 -26.13 9.50
N GLU A 192 6.22 -26.07 10.15
CA GLU A 192 6.33 -25.63 11.55
C GLU A 192 6.00 -24.15 11.70
N ASP A 193 6.44 -23.32 10.75
CA ASP A 193 6.10 -21.89 10.73
C ASP A 193 4.59 -21.68 10.52
N LEU A 194 3.97 -22.44 9.62
CA LEU A 194 2.51 -22.40 9.42
C LEU A 194 1.75 -22.87 10.67
N ALA A 195 2.28 -23.85 11.41
CA ALA A 195 1.71 -24.27 12.68
C ALA A 195 1.79 -23.15 13.74
N ARG A 196 2.94 -22.44 13.82
CA ARG A 196 3.09 -21.25 14.69
C ARG A 196 2.09 -20.15 14.33
N LEU A 197 1.86 -19.91 13.03
CA LEU A 197 0.84 -18.95 12.59
C LEU A 197 -0.58 -19.39 12.97
N ALA A 198 -0.89 -20.69 12.96
CA ALA A 198 -2.16 -21.22 13.45
C ALA A 198 -2.34 -21.08 14.98
N GLU A 199 -1.24 -21.01 15.72
CA GLU A 199 -1.22 -20.70 17.16
C GLU A 199 -1.29 -19.19 17.44
N GLY A 200 -1.24 -18.32 16.42
CA GLY A 200 -1.17 -16.86 16.57
C GLY A 200 0.21 -16.33 16.94
N ARG A 201 1.27 -17.13 16.81
CA ARG A 201 2.65 -16.78 17.20
C ARG A 201 3.40 -16.04 16.07
N ILE A 202 2.79 -14.96 15.59
CA ILE A 202 3.26 -14.17 14.43
C ILE A 202 4.73 -13.72 14.57
N PRO A 203 5.17 -13.15 15.72
CA PRO A 203 6.53 -12.62 15.84
C PRO A 203 7.62 -13.69 15.84
N GLU A 204 7.28 -14.94 16.15
CA GLU A 204 8.23 -16.06 16.11
C GLU A 204 8.53 -16.51 14.67
N VAL A 205 7.63 -16.21 13.74
CA VAL A 205 7.80 -16.51 12.32
C VAL A 205 8.50 -15.37 11.61
N PHE A 206 7.97 -14.14 11.77
CA PHE A 206 8.40 -12.99 10.98
C PHE A 206 9.41 -12.07 11.67
N GLY A 207 9.54 -12.16 13.00
CA GLY A 207 10.52 -11.41 13.78
C GLY A 207 9.90 -10.40 14.77
N PRO A 208 10.74 -9.74 15.58
CA PRO A 208 10.30 -8.89 16.69
C PRO A 208 9.53 -7.63 16.25
N ALA A 209 9.74 -7.15 15.02
CA ALA A 209 9.03 -5.98 14.49
C ALA A 209 7.51 -6.23 14.33
N HIS A 210 7.09 -7.50 14.24
CA HIS A 210 5.69 -7.93 14.12
C HIS A 210 4.99 -8.10 15.48
N ARG A 211 5.64 -7.73 16.59
CA ARG A 211 5.13 -7.94 17.95
C ARG A 211 4.03 -6.96 18.34
N GLN A 212 3.05 -7.51 19.06
CA GLN A 212 2.07 -6.79 19.87
C GLN A 212 2.08 -7.32 21.31
N PRO A 213 1.45 -6.62 22.27
CA PRO A 213 1.15 -7.18 23.59
C PRO A 213 0.42 -8.53 23.50
N ALA A 214 0.49 -9.32 24.56
CA ALA A 214 -0.27 -10.57 24.65
C ALA A 214 -1.78 -10.30 24.50
N ASP A 215 -2.51 -11.31 24.03
CA ASP A 215 -3.97 -11.29 23.83
C ASP A 215 -4.51 -10.30 22.77
N CYS A 216 -3.64 -9.57 22.07
CA CYS A 216 -4.02 -8.82 20.88
C CYS A 216 -4.31 -9.77 19.70
N ASN A 217 -5.28 -9.39 18.85
CA ASN A 217 -5.53 -10.03 17.54
C ASN A 217 -5.65 -11.57 17.58
N THR A 218 -6.37 -12.12 18.56
CA THR A 218 -6.48 -13.59 18.74
C THR A 218 -7.14 -14.32 17.56
N SER A 219 -7.86 -13.62 16.68
CA SER A 219 -8.45 -14.18 15.45
C SER A 219 -7.55 -14.08 14.22
N LEU A 220 -6.48 -13.29 14.25
CA LEU A 220 -5.56 -13.14 13.10
C LEU A 220 -4.54 -14.28 13.09
N ARG A 221 -5.03 -15.47 12.80
CA ARG A 221 -4.25 -16.72 12.77
C ARG A 221 -4.82 -17.66 11.72
N LEU A 222 -3.98 -18.57 11.24
CA LEU A 222 -4.43 -19.62 10.33
C LEU A 222 -5.35 -20.63 11.03
N PRO A 223 -6.19 -21.36 10.28
CA PRO A 223 -6.93 -22.47 10.84
C PRO A 223 -6.01 -23.62 11.28
N THR A 224 -6.58 -24.54 12.06
CA THR A 224 -5.87 -25.73 12.52
C THR A 224 -5.42 -26.61 11.35
N GLU A 225 -4.46 -27.52 11.62
CA GLU A 225 -3.91 -28.44 10.61
C GLU A 225 -4.97 -29.17 9.78
N ARG A 226 -6.11 -29.53 10.38
CA ARG A 226 -7.17 -30.28 9.71
C ARG A 226 -7.78 -29.53 8.50
N LEU A 227 -7.88 -28.20 8.56
CA LEU A 227 -8.40 -27.36 7.47
C LEU A 227 -7.27 -26.66 6.68
N ARG A 228 -6.02 -26.80 7.11
CA ARG A 228 -4.91 -26.11 6.47
C ARG A 228 -4.63 -26.69 5.08
N MET A 229 -4.65 -25.81 4.07
CA MET A 229 -4.55 -26.17 2.65
C MET A 229 -3.21 -25.77 2.02
N ALA A 230 -2.22 -25.44 2.84
CA ALA A 230 -0.81 -25.34 2.46
C ALA A 230 0.05 -26.04 3.52
N ASP A 231 1.04 -26.83 3.10
CA ASP A 231 1.99 -27.48 3.98
C ASP A 231 3.33 -26.71 4.04
N GLU A 232 3.67 -26.02 2.95
CA GLU A 232 4.84 -25.16 2.86
C GLU A 232 4.57 -23.96 1.92
N ILE A 233 5.21 -22.83 2.21
CA ILE A 233 5.28 -21.67 1.31
C ILE A 233 6.69 -21.63 0.76
N THR A 234 6.82 -21.92 -0.53
CA THR A 234 8.10 -22.04 -1.23
C THR A 234 8.64 -20.70 -1.72
N LEU A 235 7.75 -19.71 -1.91
CA LEU A 235 8.11 -18.34 -2.26
C LEU A 235 7.22 -17.34 -1.51
N LEU A 236 7.86 -16.37 -0.88
CA LEU A 236 7.26 -15.18 -0.31
C LEU A 236 8.07 -13.97 -0.81
N ASP A 237 7.61 -13.36 -1.90
CA ASP A 237 8.29 -12.23 -2.55
C ASP A 237 7.39 -10.99 -2.51
N ARG A 238 7.78 -9.98 -1.72
CA ARG A 238 7.03 -8.74 -1.56
C ARG A 238 6.98 -7.87 -2.82
N LYS A 239 7.95 -7.98 -3.72
CA LYS A 239 8.05 -7.18 -4.95
C LYS A 239 7.74 -7.99 -6.21
N GLY A 240 7.40 -9.27 -6.03
CA GLY A 240 7.07 -10.18 -7.12
C GLY A 240 5.72 -9.90 -7.77
N GLY A 241 5.42 -10.71 -8.77
CA GLY A 241 4.14 -10.67 -9.50
C GLY A 241 4.04 -9.54 -10.54
N PRO A 242 3.06 -9.60 -11.45
CA PRO A 242 2.93 -8.63 -12.55
C PRO A 242 2.70 -7.19 -12.09
N SER A 243 2.09 -6.99 -10.92
CA SER A 243 1.83 -5.66 -10.36
C SER A 243 2.98 -5.12 -9.50
N GLY A 244 4.02 -5.93 -9.23
CA GLY A 244 5.11 -5.56 -8.31
C GLY A 244 4.68 -5.41 -6.83
N LEU A 245 3.47 -5.88 -6.48
CA LEU A 245 2.88 -5.78 -5.15
C LEU A 245 3.03 -7.05 -4.31
N GLY A 246 3.53 -8.14 -4.91
CA GLY A 246 3.80 -9.39 -4.22
C GLY A 246 3.47 -10.64 -5.03
N ARG A 247 4.19 -11.71 -4.72
CA ARG A 247 3.88 -13.08 -5.13
C ARG A 247 4.08 -14.04 -3.96
N ILE A 248 3.14 -14.97 -3.81
CA ILE A 248 3.27 -16.09 -2.88
C ILE A 248 3.03 -17.42 -3.62
N GLU A 249 3.93 -18.38 -3.42
CA GLU A 249 3.82 -19.74 -3.95
C GLU A 249 3.88 -20.76 -2.82
N ALA A 250 3.07 -21.81 -2.90
CA ALA A 250 2.92 -22.79 -1.84
C ALA A 250 2.58 -24.18 -2.38
N VAL A 251 2.80 -25.19 -1.56
CA VAL A 251 2.53 -26.60 -1.90
C VAL A 251 1.59 -27.20 -0.87
N LYS A 252 0.64 -28.00 -1.33
CA LYS A 252 -0.16 -28.92 -0.51
C LYS A 252 0.08 -30.34 -0.97
N HIS A 253 0.59 -31.17 -0.07
CA HIS A 253 0.67 -32.61 -0.25
C HIS A 253 -0.69 -33.23 0.10
N LEU A 254 -1.13 -34.13 -0.77
CA LEU A 254 -2.42 -34.79 -0.67
C LEU A 254 -2.22 -36.24 -0.25
N VAL A 255 -3.11 -36.70 0.61
CA VAL A 255 -3.15 -38.04 1.16
C VAL A 255 -4.33 -38.75 0.51
N PRO A 256 -4.13 -39.88 -0.21
CA PRO A 256 -5.20 -40.51 -0.99
C PRO A 256 -6.46 -40.88 -0.19
N ASP A 257 -6.31 -41.28 1.07
CA ASP A 257 -7.40 -41.59 2.01
C ASP A 257 -7.70 -40.43 2.99
N GLY A 258 -7.25 -39.22 2.66
CA GLY A 258 -7.53 -38.01 3.43
C GLY A 258 -9.03 -37.73 3.54
N TRP A 259 -9.44 -37.14 4.66
CA TRP A 259 -10.85 -36.89 4.97
C TRP A 259 -11.56 -36.12 3.84
N TYR A 260 -10.87 -35.17 3.21
CA TYR A 260 -11.38 -34.35 2.11
C TYR A 260 -11.70 -35.15 0.85
N PHE A 261 -11.08 -36.31 0.61
CA PHE A 261 -11.46 -37.21 -0.48
C PHE A 261 -12.53 -38.19 -0.05
N THR A 262 -12.39 -38.80 1.14
CA THR A 262 -13.37 -39.79 1.63
C THR A 262 -14.75 -39.18 1.85
N SER A 263 -14.81 -37.87 2.10
CA SER A 263 -16.05 -37.13 2.31
C SER A 263 -16.61 -36.49 1.06
N HIS A 264 -15.80 -36.19 0.04
CA HIS A 264 -16.22 -35.44 -1.14
C HIS A 264 -15.70 -36.14 -2.40
N PHE A 265 -16.48 -36.97 -3.11
CA PHE A 265 -17.73 -37.61 -2.67
C PHE A 265 -17.49 -39.10 -2.39
N PRO A 266 -18.28 -39.76 -1.52
CA PRO A 266 -18.04 -41.15 -1.12
C PRO A 266 -17.89 -42.17 -2.26
N ASP A 267 -18.58 -41.96 -3.39
CA ASP A 267 -18.54 -42.85 -4.56
C ASP A 267 -17.77 -42.23 -5.76
N ASP A 268 -17.26 -41.01 -5.61
CA ASP A 268 -16.55 -40.23 -6.63
C ASP A 268 -15.59 -39.22 -5.95
N PRO A 269 -14.44 -39.69 -5.43
CA PRO A 269 -13.55 -38.86 -4.61
C PRO A 269 -12.85 -37.79 -5.44
N VAL A 270 -13.00 -36.54 -5.03
CA VAL A 270 -12.43 -35.35 -5.68
C VAL A 270 -12.27 -34.23 -4.65
N LEU A 271 -11.15 -33.53 -4.63
CA LEU A 271 -10.94 -32.43 -3.70
C LEU A 271 -11.93 -31.29 -4.01
N ALA A 272 -12.65 -30.84 -2.99
CA ALA A 272 -13.63 -29.76 -3.13
C ALA A 272 -12.96 -28.45 -3.59
N GLY A 273 -13.56 -27.78 -4.57
CA GLY A 273 -13.05 -26.50 -5.08
C GLY A 273 -13.04 -25.39 -4.02
N SER A 274 -14.00 -25.44 -3.09
CA SER A 274 -14.08 -24.59 -1.90
C SER A 274 -12.86 -24.72 -0.99
N LEU A 275 -12.36 -25.93 -0.73
CA LEU A 275 -11.10 -26.16 0.00
C LEU A 275 -9.88 -25.66 -0.78
N VAL A 276 -9.87 -25.82 -2.09
CA VAL A 276 -8.77 -25.27 -2.91
C VAL A 276 -8.73 -23.75 -2.78
N ALA A 277 -9.88 -23.07 -2.89
CA ALA A 277 -10.00 -21.61 -2.72
C ALA A 277 -9.62 -21.16 -1.30
N GLU A 278 -9.95 -21.94 -0.28
CA GLU A 278 -9.57 -21.69 1.11
C GLU A 278 -8.04 -21.67 1.30
N GLY A 279 -7.30 -22.56 0.62
CA GLY A 279 -5.84 -22.48 0.60
C GLY A 279 -5.34 -21.13 0.06
N ALA A 280 -5.98 -20.58 -0.96
CA ALA A 280 -5.62 -19.26 -1.46
C ALA A 280 -5.95 -18.13 -0.47
N VAL A 281 -7.08 -18.23 0.26
CA VAL A 281 -7.42 -17.29 1.35
C VAL A 281 -6.33 -17.31 2.43
N GLN A 282 -5.95 -18.51 2.90
CA GLN A 282 -4.89 -18.68 3.90
C GLN A 282 -3.56 -18.09 3.45
N LEU A 283 -3.21 -18.20 2.16
CA LEU A 283 -2.00 -17.58 1.62
C LEU A 283 -2.06 -16.05 1.61
N LEU A 284 -3.22 -15.45 1.36
CA LEU A 284 -3.40 -14.01 1.53
C LEU A 284 -3.30 -13.58 2.99
N GLU A 285 -3.82 -14.39 3.92
CA GLU A 285 -3.69 -14.13 5.36
C GLU A 285 -2.21 -14.14 5.78
N VAL A 286 -1.45 -15.16 5.35
CA VAL A 286 0.01 -15.20 5.60
C VAL A 286 0.71 -13.98 4.99
N TYR A 287 0.37 -13.61 3.75
CA TYR A 287 0.98 -12.44 3.10
C TYR A 287 0.68 -11.15 3.88
N ALA A 288 -0.57 -10.96 4.32
CA ALA A 288 -0.99 -9.83 5.16
C ALA A 288 -0.21 -9.77 6.48
N LEU A 289 -0.05 -10.90 7.16
CA LEU A 289 0.72 -10.99 8.40
C LEU A 289 2.21 -10.70 8.16
N SER A 290 2.78 -11.17 7.05
CA SER A 290 4.18 -10.93 6.70
C SER A 290 4.51 -9.45 6.49
N LEU A 291 3.55 -8.68 5.97
CA LEU A 291 3.65 -7.22 5.80
C LEU A 291 3.37 -6.45 7.09
N GLY A 292 2.95 -7.14 8.16
CA GLY A 292 2.60 -6.54 9.44
C GLY A 292 1.23 -5.87 9.47
N LEU A 293 0.28 -6.21 8.58
CA LEU A 293 -1.03 -5.52 8.54
C LEU A 293 -1.83 -5.66 9.84
N HIS A 294 -1.61 -6.73 10.61
CA HIS A 294 -2.21 -6.92 11.95
C HIS A 294 -1.84 -5.82 12.95
N LEU A 295 -0.72 -5.13 12.74
CA LEU A 295 -0.26 -4.02 13.60
C LEU A 295 -1.15 -2.78 13.51
N SER A 296 -2.10 -2.75 12.57
CA SER A 296 -3.06 -1.65 12.40
C SER A 296 -4.09 -1.58 13.54
N PHE A 297 -4.39 -2.72 14.17
CA PHE A 297 -5.46 -2.84 15.16
C PHE A 297 -5.03 -3.67 16.38
N PRO A 298 -5.62 -3.44 17.55
CA PRO A 298 -5.37 -4.26 18.74
C PRO A 298 -6.15 -5.58 18.75
N ASP A 299 -7.35 -5.62 18.16
CA ASP A 299 -8.18 -6.83 18.08
C ASP A 299 -9.05 -6.83 16.81
N ALA A 300 -8.59 -7.57 15.80
CA ALA A 300 -9.20 -7.67 14.49
C ALA A 300 -9.35 -9.13 14.06
N ARG A 301 -10.09 -9.31 12.96
CA ARG A 301 -10.33 -10.58 12.28
C ARG A 301 -10.19 -10.42 10.77
N PHE A 302 -9.87 -11.50 10.08
CA PHE A 302 -9.94 -11.54 8.62
C PHE A 302 -11.41 -11.57 8.17
N GLN A 303 -11.73 -10.81 7.13
CA GLN A 303 -13.05 -10.79 6.48
C GLN A 303 -12.84 -10.72 4.97
N PRO A 304 -13.79 -11.21 4.15
CA PRO A 304 -13.78 -10.93 2.72
C PRO A 304 -13.97 -9.42 2.49
N VAL A 305 -13.54 -8.95 1.31
CA VAL A 305 -13.83 -7.58 0.86
C VAL A 305 -15.29 -7.54 0.36
N PRO A 306 -16.19 -6.76 0.99
CA PRO A 306 -17.61 -6.77 0.63
C PRO A 306 -17.85 -6.33 -0.80
N GLY A 307 -18.72 -7.03 -1.52
CA GLY A 307 -19.09 -6.77 -2.90
C GLY A 307 -17.98 -7.04 -3.93
N LEU A 308 -16.79 -7.47 -3.50
CA LEU A 308 -15.73 -7.85 -4.42
C LEU A 308 -16.17 -9.09 -5.19
N LYS A 309 -16.18 -8.99 -6.52
CA LYS A 309 -16.48 -10.12 -7.40
C LYS A 309 -15.25 -11.00 -7.55
N THR A 310 -15.41 -12.27 -7.21
CA THR A 310 -14.39 -13.31 -7.38
C THR A 310 -14.86 -14.31 -8.42
N ASP A 311 -14.15 -14.41 -9.54
CA ASP A 311 -14.42 -15.37 -10.60
C ASP A 311 -13.59 -16.63 -10.40
N VAL A 312 -14.24 -17.80 -10.44
CA VAL A 312 -13.61 -19.12 -10.31
C VAL A 312 -13.81 -19.89 -11.61
N LYS A 313 -12.72 -20.45 -12.12
CA LYS A 313 -12.72 -21.35 -13.28
C LYS A 313 -12.04 -22.65 -12.92
N VAL A 314 -12.75 -23.75 -13.14
CA VAL A 314 -12.27 -25.12 -12.91
C VAL A 314 -12.20 -25.81 -14.27
N ARG A 315 -11.00 -26.23 -14.66
CA ARG A 315 -10.74 -26.94 -15.93
C ARG A 315 -9.98 -28.25 -15.70
N GLY A 316 -9.96 -28.73 -14.46
CA GLY A 316 -9.42 -30.04 -14.10
C GLY A 316 -9.94 -30.47 -12.72
N GLN A 317 -9.78 -31.76 -12.42
CA GLN A 317 -10.15 -32.35 -11.14
C GLN A 317 -8.91 -32.75 -10.34
N ILE A 318 -9.00 -32.76 -9.02
CA ILE A 318 -7.92 -33.22 -8.13
C ILE A 318 -8.46 -34.47 -7.45
N THR A 319 -7.87 -35.64 -7.73
CA THR A 319 -8.35 -36.95 -7.26
C THR A 319 -7.36 -37.55 -6.26
N PRO A 320 -7.66 -38.69 -5.62
CA PRO A 320 -6.73 -39.38 -4.73
C PRO A 320 -5.38 -39.77 -5.37
N ASP A 321 -5.31 -39.84 -6.70
CA ASP A 321 -4.07 -40.12 -7.43
C ASP A 321 -3.15 -38.88 -7.54
N THR A 322 -3.68 -37.69 -7.26
CA THR A 322 -2.89 -36.46 -7.22
C THR A 322 -2.06 -36.43 -5.95
N GLU A 323 -0.73 -36.46 -6.06
CA GLU A 323 0.17 -36.41 -4.90
C GLU A 323 0.25 -35.02 -4.25
N LYS A 324 0.16 -33.95 -5.06
CA LYS A 324 0.25 -32.57 -4.59
C LYS A 324 -0.46 -31.58 -5.51
N ILE A 325 -0.78 -30.42 -4.95
CA ILE A 325 -1.16 -29.23 -5.71
C ILE A 325 -0.23 -28.07 -5.34
N GLU A 326 -0.06 -27.16 -6.28
CA GLU A 326 0.81 -25.99 -6.15
C GLU A 326 -0.01 -24.73 -6.35
N TYR A 327 0.15 -23.77 -5.46
CA TYR A 327 -0.49 -22.45 -5.55
C TYR A 327 0.50 -21.44 -6.11
N ARG A 328 0.04 -20.60 -7.02
CA ARG A 328 0.66 -19.34 -7.39
C ARG A 328 -0.35 -18.21 -7.21
N VAL A 329 -0.03 -17.28 -6.33
CA VAL A 329 -0.88 -16.14 -6.00
C VAL A 329 -0.12 -14.85 -6.31
N ASP A 330 -0.67 -14.03 -7.20
CA ASP A 330 -0.13 -12.73 -7.59
C ASP A 330 -0.99 -11.62 -7.00
N ILE A 331 -0.37 -10.73 -6.20
CA ILE A 331 -1.08 -9.65 -5.54
C ILE A 331 -1.41 -8.55 -6.56
N THR A 332 -2.68 -8.20 -6.65
CA THR A 332 -3.20 -7.23 -7.63
C THR A 332 -3.52 -5.88 -7.01
N SER A 333 -3.86 -5.82 -5.72
CA SER A 333 -4.08 -4.59 -4.96
C SER A 333 -3.73 -4.77 -3.49
N LEU A 334 -3.26 -3.68 -2.86
CA LEU A 334 -2.88 -3.63 -1.46
C LEU A 334 -3.11 -2.20 -0.93
N THR A 335 -3.85 -2.05 0.16
CA THR A 335 -4.21 -0.74 0.73
C THR A 335 -4.39 -0.82 2.24
N LEU A 336 -4.25 0.31 2.93
CA LEU A 336 -4.65 0.48 4.34
C LEU A 336 -6.07 1.06 4.48
N LEU A 337 -6.71 1.44 3.36
CA LEU A 337 -7.92 2.25 3.33
C LEU A 337 -9.08 1.56 2.58
N PRO A 338 -10.33 1.67 3.07
CA PRO A 338 -10.73 2.23 4.38
C PRO A 338 -10.32 1.34 5.56
N ARG A 339 -9.94 0.09 5.26
CA ARG A 339 -9.31 -0.88 6.15
C ARG A 339 -8.20 -1.60 5.38
N PRO A 340 -7.19 -2.16 6.06
CA PRO A 340 -6.16 -2.97 5.43
C PRO A 340 -6.79 -4.09 4.59
N ALA A 341 -6.49 -4.14 3.30
CA ALA A 341 -7.06 -5.08 2.36
C ALA A 341 -6.05 -5.51 1.28
N ILE A 342 -6.18 -6.77 0.85
CA ILE A 342 -5.35 -7.39 -0.18
C ILE A 342 -6.28 -8.05 -1.20
N THR A 343 -6.02 -7.85 -2.49
CA THR A 343 -6.64 -8.64 -3.56
C THR A 343 -5.57 -9.33 -4.40
N ALA A 344 -5.91 -10.49 -4.97
CA ALA A 344 -4.99 -11.28 -5.76
C ALA A 344 -5.70 -12.11 -6.83
N ASP A 345 -4.90 -12.53 -7.81
CA ASP A 345 -5.24 -13.57 -8.77
C ASP A 345 -4.45 -14.83 -8.43
N VAL A 346 -5.10 -15.99 -8.57
CA VAL A 346 -4.60 -17.29 -8.13
C VAL A 346 -4.67 -18.27 -9.27
N ILE A 347 -3.58 -19.00 -9.48
CA ILE A 347 -3.55 -20.21 -10.30
C ILE A 347 -3.16 -21.38 -9.41
N VAL A 348 -3.92 -22.47 -9.50
CA VAL A 348 -3.58 -23.74 -8.87
C VAL A 348 -3.13 -24.71 -9.95
N LEU A 349 -1.97 -25.31 -9.73
CA LEU A 349 -1.37 -26.28 -10.63
C LEU A 349 -1.49 -27.68 -10.05
N ARG A 350 -1.76 -28.62 -10.96
CA ARG A 350 -1.71 -30.06 -10.74
C ARG A 350 -0.73 -30.63 -11.76
N ASP A 351 0.31 -31.31 -11.31
CA ASP A 351 1.38 -31.86 -12.18
C ASP A 351 1.97 -30.80 -13.13
N GLY A 352 2.18 -29.58 -12.61
CA GLY A 352 2.66 -28.43 -13.38
C GLY A 352 1.67 -27.84 -14.39
N LYS A 353 0.44 -28.32 -14.47
CA LYS A 353 -0.62 -27.80 -15.36
C LYS A 353 -1.67 -27.00 -14.58
N ALA A 354 -2.03 -25.83 -15.08
CA ALA A 354 -3.06 -24.98 -14.48
C ALA A 354 -4.44 -25.66 -14.56
N SER A 355 -5.01 -26.00 -13.40
CA SER A 355 -6.29 -26.69 -13.27
C SER A 355 -7.41 -25.78 -12.77
N ILE A 356 -7.10 -24.86 -11.86
CA ILE A 356 -8.06 -23.94 -11.24
C ILE A 356 -7.49 -22.52 -11.27
N GLY A 357 -8.35 -21.55 -11.59
CA GLY A 357 -8.03 -20.14 -11.64
C GLY A 357 -9.05 -19.36 -10.84
N VAL A 358 -8.58 -18.46 -9.98
CA VAL A 358 -9.40 -17.55 -9.19
C VAL A 358 -8.94 -16.14 -9.49
N THR A 359 -9.85 -15.28 -9.94
CA THR A 359 -9.55 -13.87 -10.25
C THR A 359 -10.30 -12.97 -9.29
N GLY A 360 -9.62 -11.97 -8.73
CA GLY A 360 -10.24 -11.04 -7.79
C GLY A 360 -10.59 -11.66 -6.44
N LEU A 361 -9.75 -12.54 -5.90
CA LEU A 361 -9.87 -13.02 -4.52
C LEU A 361 -9.38 -11.90 -3.58
N GLY A 362 -10.09 -11.63 -2.48
CA GLY A 362 -9.64 -10.59 -1.55
C GLY A 362 -10.03 -10.79 -0.10
N ILE A 363 -9.14 -10.35 0.79
CA ILE A 363 -9.33 -10.30 2.24
C ILE A 363 -9.11 -8.89 2.75
N ARG A 364 -9.69 -8.58 3.91
CA ARG A 364 -9.46 -7.37 4.69
C ARG A 364 -9.34 -7.70 6.17
N LEU A 365 -8.67 -6.83 6.92
CA LEU A 365 -8.64 -6.89 8.37
C LEU A 365 -9.65 -5.89 8.92
N VAL A 366 -10.53 -6.35 9.80
CA VAL A 366 -11.56 -5.52 10.43
C VAL A 366 -11.54 -5.74 11.93
N GLU A 367 -11.57 -4.65 12.67
CA GLU A 367 -11.68 -4.64 14.12
C GLU A 367 -12.89 -5.44 14.62
N LYS A 368 -12.76 -6.16 15.74
CA LYS A 368 -13.93 -6.80 16.39
C LYS A 368 -14.92 -5.74 16.85
N PRO A 369 -16.24 -6.01 16.80
CA PRO A 369 -17.24 -5.06 17.29
C PRO A 369 -16.87 -4.53 18.69
N GLY A 370 -16.84 -3.20 18.84
CA GLY A 370 -16.47 -2.53 20.10
C GLY A 370 -14.96 -2.30 20.31
N THR A 371 -14.10 -2.74 19.40
CA THR A 371 -12.66 -2.51 19.49
C THR A 371 -12.31 -1.06 19.14
N PRO A 372 -11.55 -0.33 19.98
CA PRO A 372 -11.08 1.00 19.64
C PRO A 372 -10.02 0.95 18.53
N TYR A 373 -10.21 1.77 17.49
CA TYR A 373 -9.30 1.84 16.33
C TYR A 373 -8.90 3.27 15.95
N ARG A 374 -9.39 4.28 16.69
CA ARG A 374 -9.13 5.70 16.47
C ARG A 374 -9.11 6.45 17.81
N PRO A 375 -8.54 7.67 17.86
CA PRO A 375 -8.63 8.53 19.04
C PRO A 375 -10.07 8.86 19.43
N GLU A 376 -10.27 9.06 20.73
CA GLU A 376 -11.51 9.58 21.30
C GLU A 376 -11.57 11.12 21.22
N SER A 377 -12.67 11.70 21.69
CA SER A 377 -12.86 13.15 21.72
C SER A 377 -11.72 13.85 22.45
N GLY A 378 -11.23 14.96 21.87
CA GLY A 378 -10.08 15.68 22.43
C GLY A 378 -8.72 15.06 22.06
N GLY A 379 -8.72 14.05 21.18
CA GLY A 379 -7.52 13.32 20.78
C GLY A 379 -6.99 12.37 21.86
N GLU A 380 -7.83 11.99 22.83
CA GLU A 380 -7.43 11.02 23.86
C GLU A 380 -7.25 9.62 23.26
N VAL A 381 -6.20 8.92 23.71
CA VAL A 381 -5.92 7.53 23.30
C VAL A 381 -5.71 6.69 24.56
N PRO A 382 -6.79 6.34 25.29
CA PRO A 382 -6.70 5.60 26.55
C PRO A 382 -6.41 4.10 26.33
N HIS A 383 -6.50 3.63 25.09
CA HIS A 383 -6.36 2.23 24.72
C HIS A 383 -5.23 2.03 23.71
N PHE A 384 -4.66 0.82 23.69
CA PHE A 384 -3.69 0.43 22.69
C PHE A 384 -4.34 0.35 21.32
N LEU A 385 -3.81 1.05 20.31
CA LEU A 385 -4.34 1.04 18.93
C LEU A 385 -3.57 0.09 17.99
N GLY A 386 -2.88 -0.91 18.52
CA GLY A 386 -2.26 -1.99 17.73
C GLY A 386 -0.77 -1.84 17.44
N ARG A 387 -0.17 -0.66 17.54
CA ARG A 387 1.23 -0.44 17.11
C ARG A 387 2.18 -0.15 18.25
N LEU A 388 3.26 -0.92 18.34
CA LEU A 388 4.45 -0.58 19.12
C LEU A 388 5.52 0.04 18.20
N SER A 389 6.26 1.04 18.71
CA SER A 389 7.43 1.60 18.04
C SER A 389 8.55 0.56 17.93
N PRO A 390 9.11 0.30 16.74
CA PRO A 390 10.27 -0.56 16.58
C PRO A 390 11.51 -0.05 17.34
N ALA A 391 11.66 1.27 17.47
CA ALA A 391 12.81 1.89 18.12
C ALA A 391 12.75 1.83 19.65
N THR A 392 11.56 1.99 20.23
CA THR A 392 11.39 2.19 21.68
C THR A 392 10.59 1.09 22.38
N GLY A 393 9.85 0.28 21.63
CA GLY A 393 8.89 -0.69 22.18
C GLY A 393 7.67 -0.06 22.85
N ARG A 394 7.52 1.27 22.84
CA ARG A 394 6.37 1.98 23.41
C ARG A 394 5.18 1.93 22.45
N PRO A 395 3.93 1.91 22.96
CA PRO A 395 2.74 2.13 22.15
C PRO A 395 2.79 3.44 21.37
N ALA A 396 2.43 3.39 20.09
CA ALA A 396 2.17 4.59 19.31
C ALA A 396 0.80 5.16 19.68
N LEU A 397 0.71 6.49 19.73
CA LEU A 397 -0.54 7.22 19.89
C LEU A 397 -1.38 7.11 18.63
N LEU A 398 -0.77 7.39 17.46
CA LEU A 398 -1.34 7.13 16.14
C LEU A 398 -0.37 6.28 15.34
N ASN A 399 -0.89 5.38 14.51
CA ASN A 399 -0.09 4.48 13.68
C ASN A 399 -0.28 4.74 12.17
N GLU A 400 0.33 3.90 11.36
CA GLU A 400 0.38 4.01 9.89
C GLU A 400 -1.02 3.98 9.25
N PHE A 401 -1.97 3.24 9.85
CA PHE A 401 -3.37 3.24 9.43
C PHE A 401 -3.99 4.65 9.57
N HIS A 402 -3.71 5.34 10.67
CA HIS A 402 -4.19 6.72 10.88
C HIS A 402 -3.53 7.70 9.91
N MET A 403 -2.23 7.55 9.64
CA MET A 403 -1.53 8.41 8.68
C MET A 403 -2.08 8.23 7.26
N ALA A 404 -2.40 6.99 6.86
CA ALA A 404 -3.06 6.72 5.59
C ALA A 404 -4.41 7.43 5.49
N HIS A 405 -5.22 7.38 6.55
CA HIS A 405 -6.52 8.07 6.61
C HIS A 405 -6.37 9.59 6.55
N ALA A 406 -5.42 10.15 7.31
CA ALA A 406 -5.12 11.57 7.29
C ALA A 406 -4.69 12.06 5.91
N ALA A 407 -3.90 11.26 5.19
CA ALA A 407 -3.42 11.59 3.86
C ALA A 407 -4.53 11.55 2.78
N LYS A 408 -5.67 10.90 3.06
CA LYS A 408 -6.88 10.90 2.21
C LYS A 408 -8.01 11.79 2.71
N GLY A 409 -7.85 12.42 3.88
CA GLY A 409 -8.79 13.38 4.45
C GLY A 409 -9.84 12.80 5.39
N ASP A 410 -9.81 11.50 5.69
CA ASP A 410 -10.60 10.95 6.79
C ASP A 410 -9.91 11.27 8.13
N LEU A 411 -9.98 12.55 8.50
CA LEU A 411 -9.39 13.04 9.74
C LEU A 411 -10.15 12.58 10.97
N ALA A 412 -11.43 12.20 10.84
CA ALA A 412 -12.22 11.67 11.94
C ALA A 412 -11.66 10.32 12.40
N THR A 413 -11.35 9.42 11.46
CA THR A 413 -10.65 8.18 11.75
C THR A 413 -9.21 8.43 12.20
N ALA A 414 -8.50 9.36 11.56
CA ALA A 414 -7.08 9.56 11.85
C ALA A 414 -6.79 10.27 13.19
N MET A 415 -7.59 11.28 13.56
CA MET A 415 -7.24 12.23 14.63
C MET A 415 -8.30 12.36 15.73
N GLY A 416 -9.53 11.90 15.49
CA GLY A 416 -10.63 11.94 16.47
C GLY A 416 -11.90 12.60 15.93
N PRO A 417 -13.04 12.43 16.63
CA PRO A 417 -14.37 12.79 16.13
C PRO A 417 -14.56 14.28 15.86
N GLU A 418 -13.82 15.18 16.52
CA GLU A 418 -13.94 16.62 16.25
C GLU A 418 -13.57 17.03 14.81
N PHE A 419 -12.82 16.19 14.09
CA PHE A 419 -12.45 16.43 12.70
C PHE A 419 -13.50 15.93 11.69
N GLU A 420 -14.60 15.34 12.14
CA GLU A 420 -15.73 14.92 11.29
C GLU A 420 -16.37 16.10 10.55
N VAL A 421 -16.19 17.33 11.05
CA VAL A 421 -16.57 18.57 10.37
C VAL A 421 -15.99 18.70 8.96
N TYR A 422 -14.93 17.96 8.64
CA TYR A 422 -14.30 17.99 7.32
C TYR A 422 -14.70 16.84 6.38
N ALA A 423 -15.61 15.95 6.77
CA ALA A 423 -15.97 14.76 5.97
C ALA A 423 -16.36 15.12 4.52
N ASP A 424 -17.11 16.20 4.34
CA ASP A 424 -17.59 16.68 3.03
C ASP A 424 -16.81 17.90 2.50
N SER A 425 -15.72 18.31 3.18
CA SER A 425 -14.95 19.50 2.83
C SER A 425 -13.53 19.14 2.38
N ARG A 426 -12.83 20.12 1.81
CA ARG A 426 -11.39 20.03 1.63
C ARG A 426 -10.72 20.30 2.98
N ALA A 427 -10.62 19.24 3.79
CA ALA A 427 -9.65 19.20 4.88
C ALA A 427 -8.26 19.49 4.33
N PRO A 428 -7.33 20.03 5.13
CA PRO A 428 -5.94 19.99 4.72
C PRO A 428 -5.36 18.57 4.92
N TYR A 429 -4.54 18.12 3.97
CA TYR A 429 -3.99 16.76 3.94
C TYR A 429 -2.54 16.77 4.39
N ILE A 430 -2.07 15.64 4.90
CA ILE A 430 -0.63 15.32 4.81
C ILE A 430 -0.34 14.65 3.46
N PRO A 431 0.90 14.68 2.97
CA PRO A 431 1.27 13.91 1.78
C PRO A 431 1.00 12.41 1.91
N ASN A 432 0.88 11.71 0.78
CA ASN A 432 0.58 10.27 0.71
C ASN A 432 1.63 9.52 -0.15
N GLY A 433 1.49 8.19 -0.22
CA GLY A 433 2.28 7.35 -1.14
C GLY A 433 3.78 7.49 -0.93
N ASP A 434 4.53 7.64 -2.02
CA ASP A 434 5.99 7.79 -2.02
C ASP A 434 6.51 9.04 -1.31
N PHE A 435 5.62 9.96 -0.96
CA PHE A 435 5.95 11.22 -0.30
C PHE A 435 5.43 11.29 1.13
N LEU A 436 4.90 10.21 1.71
CA LEU A 436 4.57 10.15 3.13
C LEU A 436 5.81 9.77 3.95
N PHE A 437 6.28 10.70 4.79
CA PHE A 437 7.51 10.55 5.58
C PHE A 437 7.28 10.67 7.09
N VAL A 438 6.05 10.36 7.52
CA VAL A 438 5.64 10.21 8.92
C VAL A 438 4.75 8.98 9.01
N ASP A 439 5.16 7.99 9.80
CA ASP A 439 4.44 6.72 9.97
C ASP A 439 3.58 6.72 11.23
N ARG A 440 4.08 7.32 12.32
CA ARG A 440 3.49 7.21 13.65
C ARG A 440 3.61 8.50 14.44
N VAL A 441 2.61 8.76 15.28
CA VAL A 441 2.70 9.75 16.37
C VAL A 441 2.96 8.97 17.65
N MET A 442 4.05 9.30 18.34
CA MET A 442 4.47 8.60 19.57
C MET A 442 4.01 9.33 20.82
N GLU A 443 4.02 10.65 20.79
CA GLU A 443 3.74 11.47 21.97
C GLU A 443 3.27 12.87 21.57
N LEU A 444 2.36 13.44 22.37
CA LEU A 444 2.00 14.85 22.35
C LEU A 444 2.17 15.42 23.77
N GLU A 445 3.10 16.35 23.95
CA GLU A 445 3.16 17.23 25.11
C GLU A 445 2.39 18.52 24.77
N GLY A 446 1.08 18.52 24.98
CA GLY A 446 0.20 19.62 24.63
C GLY A 446 -1.26 19.29 24.94
N THR A 447 -2.17 20.22 24.65
CA THR A 447 -3.61 20.02 24.84
C THR A 447 -4.33 20.34 23.55
N ARG A 448 -5.15 19.39 23.05
CA ARG A 448 -5.99 19.59 21.87
C ARG A 448 -6.81 20.89 22.01
N GLY A 449 -6.86 21.68 20.94
CA GLY A 449 -7.54 22.98 20.92
C GLY A 449 -6.72 24.13 21.53
N VAL A 450 -5.56 23.86 22.13
CA VAL A 450 -4.69 24.87 22.76
C VAL A 450 -3.41 25.06 21.97
N LEU A 451 -3.44 26.00 21.02
CA LEU A 451 -2.31 26.38 20.16
C LEU A 451 -1.34 27.34 20.88
N LYS A 452 -0.71 26.86 21.96
CA LYS A 452 0.26 27.65 22.74
C LYS A 452 1.70 27.25 22.43
N ARG A 453 2.59 28.23 22.51
CA ARG A 453 4.04 28.04 22.43
C ARG A 453 4.49 26.95 23.41
N GLY A 454 5.38 26.08 22.95
CA GLY A 454 5.99 25.03 23.74
C GLY A 454 5.31 23.67 23.64
N ALA A 455 4.19 23.55 22.91
CA ALA A 455 3.63 22.24 22.60
C ALA A 455 4.63 21.42 21.77
N VAL A 456 4.80 20.14 22.10
CA VAL A 456 5.73 19.23 21.44
C VAL A 456 5.00 18.01 20.92
N MET A 457 5.38 17.53 19.74
CA MET A 457 4.99 16.22 19.24
C MET A 457 6.25 15.43 18.86
N VAL A 458 6.24 14.15 19.21
CA VAL A 458 7.23 13.18 18.76
C VAL A 458 6.58 12.27 17.73
N THR A 459 7.19 12.16 16.55
CA THR A 459 6.76 11.26 15.48
C THR A 459 7.88 10.33 15.06
N GLU A 460 7.53 9.27 14.34
CA GLU A 460 8.50 8.33 13.77
C GLU A 460 8.28 8.13 12.27
N TYR A 461 9.38 7.85 11.56
CA TYR A 461 9.40 7.34 10.20
C TYR A 461 10.45 6.23 10.08
N ASP A 462 10.01 5.04 9.68
CA ASP A 462 10.91 3.97 9.30
C ASP A 462 11.47 4.26 7.91
N SER A 463 12.79 4.44 7.82
CA SER A 463 13.52 4.68 6.57
C SER A 463 13.97 3.34 5.98
N PRO A 464 13.26 2.80 4.99
CA PRO A 464 13.55 1.47 4.50
C PRO A 464 14.83 1.44 3.67
N ASP A 465 15.63 0.40 3.81
CA ASP A 465 16.87 0.19 3.05
C ASP A 465 16.68 0.15 1.53
N ASP A 466 15.50 -0.28 1.09
CA ASP A 466 15.09 -0.38 -0.30
C ASP A 466 14.13 0.74 -0.74
N ALA A 467 14.09 1.85 -0.01
CA ALA A 467 13.30 3.01 -0.39
C ALA A 467 13.73 3.57 -1.74
N TRP A 468 12.76 4.07 -2.52
CA TRP A 468 13.00 4.62 -3.86
C TRP A 468 14.11 5.68 -3.85
N TYR A 469 14.22 6.49 -2.79
CA TYR A 469 15.18 7.59 -2.72
C TYR A 469 16.62 7.15 -2.46
N TYR A 470 16.87 5.89 -2.08
CA TYR A 470 18.22 5.34 -2.05
C TYR A 470 18.64 4.80 -3.42
N ASP A 471 17.72 4.12 -4.11
CA ASP A 471 17.97 3.53 -5.43
C ASP A 471 18.06 4.59 -6.53
N HIS A 472 17.17 5.57 -6.49
CA HIS A 472 17.10 6.66 -7.48
C HIS A 472 18.16 7.74 -7.28
N ASN A 473 18.94 7.70 -6.21
CA ASN A 473 20.02 8.65 -5.97
C ASN A 473 21.34 8.15 -6.58
N GLY A 474 22.28 9.07 -6.86
CA GLY A 474 23.59 8.72 -7.43
C GLY A 474 24.42 7.81 -6.52
N HIS A 475 24.18 7.92 -5.22
CA HIS A 475 24.74 7.11 -4.14
C HIS A 475 23.62 6.79 -3.13
N PRO A 476 23.60 5.61 -2.47
CA PRO A 476 22.53 5.22 -1.52
C PRO A 476 22.62 6.01 -0.20
N SER A 477 22.28 7.30 -0.27
CA SER A 477 22.18 8.26 0.82
C SER A 477 20.86 9.02 0.71
N MET A 478 20.33 9.47 1.85
CA MET A 478 19.07 10.21 1.87
C MET A 478 19.25 11.57 1.17
N PRO A 479 18.42 11.92 0.15
CA PRO A 479 18.49 13.22 -0.51
C PRO A 479 17.89 14.32 0.37
N ASN A 480 18.23 15.58 0.04
CA ASN A 480 17.79 16.74 0.83
C ASN A 480 16.27 16.89 0.86
N CYS A 481 15.59 16.58 -0.26
CA CYS A 481 14.14 16.63 -0.29
C CYS A 481 13.49 15.76 0.79
N VAL A 482 14.06 14.59 1.11
CA VAL A 482 13.51 13.69 2.14
C VAL A 482 13.82 14.22 3.54
N TYR A 483 15.02 14.76 3.80
CA TYR A 483 15.34 15.42 5.09
C TYR A 483 14.37 16.56 5.39
N MET A 484 14.19 17.46 4.40
CA MET A 484 13.25 18.57 4.51
C MET A 484 11.84 18.04 4.71
N GLU A 485 11.34 17.23 3.78
CA GLU A 485 9.94 16.83 3.77
C GLU A 485 9.54 16.03 5.02
N SER A 486 10.39 15.12 5.48
CA SER A 486 10.13 14.33 6.70
C SER A 486 10.03 15.24 7.94
N SER A 487 10.90 16.24 8.06
CA SER A 487 10.85 17.21 9.16
C SER A 487 9.64 18.16 9.07
N LEU A 488 9.31 18.61 7.87
CA LEU A 488 8.25 19.57 7.60
C LEU A 488 6.87 18.95 7.81
N GLN A 489 6.65 17.72 7.35
CA GLN A 489 5.41 16.98 7.61
C GLN A 489 5.18 16.75 9.11
N ALA A 490 6.21 16.32 9.84
CA ALA A 490 6.14 16.13 11.28
C ALA A 490 5.79 17.43 12.04
N ALA A 491 6.37 18.56 11.63
CA ALA A 491 6.09 19.86 12.22
C ALA A 491 4.65 20.33 11.93
N ILE A 492 4.22 20.20 10.68
CA ILE A 492 2.85 20.54 10.27
C ILE A 492 1.83 19.70 11.04
N LEU A 493 2.07 18.38 11.17
CA LEU A 493 1.16 17.46 11.85
C LEU A 493 0.87 17.88 13.30
N LEU A 494 1.84 18.47 14.01
CA LEU A 494 1.62 19.03 15.34
C LEU A 494 0.56 20.14 15.34
N GLY A 495 0.63 21.10 14.41
CA GLY A 495 -0.37 22.17 14.32
C GLY A 495 -1.75 21.66 13.97
N TYR A 496 -1.81 20.71 13.04
CA TYR A 496 -3.04 20.02 12.65
C TYR A 496 -3.69 19.31 13.82
N TYR A 497 -2.90 18.46 14.48
CA TYR A 497 -3.37 17.69 15.61
C TYR A 497 -3.80 18.63 16.75
N LEU A 498 -3.14 19.76 17.00
CA LEU A 498 -3.66 20.71 17.99
C LEU A 498 -4.96 21.43 17.58
N GLY A 499 -5.41 21.28 16.33
CA GLY A 499 -6.68 21.82 15.85
C GLY A 499 -6.59 23.20 15.24
N ALA A 500 -5.49 23.54 14.56
CA ALA A 500 -5.28 24.87 13.94
C ALA A 500 -6.49 25.38 13.14
N THR A 501 -7.14 24.51 12.38
CA THR A 501 -8.25 24.86 11.48
C THR A 501 -9.64 24.60 12.07
N LEU A 502 -9.75 23.88 13.20
CA LEU A 502 -11.04 23.51 13.80
C LEU A 502 -11.95 24.71 14.15
N PRO A 503 -11.42 25.88 14.57
CA PRO A 503 -12.25 27.06 14.80
C PRO A 503 -12.91 27.64 13.54
N PHE A 504 -12.54 27.18 12.34
CA PHE A 504 -12.98 27.72 11.06
C PHE A 504 -13.50 26.60 10.13
N PRO A 505 -14.56 25.88 10.52
CA PRO A 505 -15.02 24.67 9.81
C PRO A 505 -15.50 24.95 8.37
N ASP A 506 -15.97 26.17 8.10
CA ASP A 506 -16.47 26.58 6.77
C ASP A 506 -15.34 27.07 5.83
N GLU A 507 -14.12 27.26 6.34
CA GLU A 507 -12.98 27.70 5.54
C GLU A 507 -12.13 26.52 5.05
N GLN A 508 -11.80 26.51 3.76
CA GLN A 508 -10.85 25.56 3.18
C GLN A 508 -9.45 26.16 3.19
N PHE A 509 -8.55 25.54 3.96
CA PHE A 509 -7.16 25.98 4.06
C PHE A 509 -6.24 25.18 3.14
N SER A 510 -5.24 25.88 2.62
CA SER A 510 -4.09 25.31 1.93
C SER A 510 -2.86 25.54 2.79
N ILE A 511 -2.01 24.52 2.94
CA ILE A 511 -0.78 24.62 3.73
C ILE A 511 0.35 25.05 2.82
N ARG A 512 1.05 26.13 3.17
CA ARG A 512 2.27 26.53 2.48
C ARG A 512 3.38 26.75 3.47
N ASN A 513 4.53 26.18 3.15
CA ASN A 513 5.76 26.58 3.79
C ASN A 513 6.17 27.96 3.29
N LEU A 514 6.63 28.84 4.18
CA LEU A 514 6.94 30.24 3.85
C LEU A 514 8.40 30.58 4.07
N ASP A 515 8.96 30.20 5.21
CA ASP A 515 10.33 30.52 5.58
C ASP A 515 10.90 29.38 6.41
N GLY A 516 12.21 29.23 6.39
CA GLY A 516 12.86 28.31 7.30
C GLY A 516 14.36 28.26 7.15
N ARG A 517 14.94 27.45 8.02
CA ARG A 517 16.36 27.18 8.09
C ARG A 517 16.60 25.78 8.60
N ALA A 518 17.61 25.12 8.09
CA ALA A 518 17.98 23.79 8.55
C ALA A 518 19.47 23.53 8.38
N THR A 519 19.98 22.58 9.16
CA THR A 519 21.37 22.13 9.12
C THR A 519 21.39 20.61 9.19
N LEU A 520 22.06 19.97 8.22
CA LEU A 520 22.51 18.60 8.37
C LEU A 520 23.70 18.60 9.32
N VAL A 521 23.47 18.23 10.58
CA VAL A 521 24.48 18.22 11.64
C VAL A 521 25.48 17.09 11.42
N LYS A 522 24.99 15.93 10.94
CA LYS A 522 25.81 14.75 10.68
C LYS A 522 25.27 13.96 9.50
N ASP A 523 26.17 13.48 8.64
CA ASP A 523 25.85 12.50 7.60
C ASP A 523 25.85 11.09 8.23
N VAL A 524 24.67 10.48 8.34
CA VAL A 524 24.46 9.16 8.96
C VAL A 524 23.77 8.23 7.96
N ASP A 525 24.11 6.94 7.97
CA ASP A 525 23.37 5.93 7.21
C ASP A 525 22.03 5.65 7.91
N LEU A 526 20.93 5.97 7.23
CA LEU A 526 19.57 5.88 7.73
C LEU A 526 18.83 4.63 7.23
N ARG A 527 19.45 3.85 6.33
CA ARG A 527 18.82 2.66 5.75
C ARG A 527 18.51 1.64 6.85
N GLY A 528 17.25 1.22 6.90
CA GLY A 528 16.74 0.26 7.88
C GLY A 528 16.53 0.83 9.29
N LYS A 529 16.68 2.15 9.48
CA LYS A 529 16.52 2.79 10.79
C LYS A 529 15.16 3.44 10.95
N THR A 530 14.74 3.61 12.21
CA THR A 530 13.61 4.47 12.56
C THR A 530 14.12 5.87 12.90
N ILE A 531 13.67 6.86 12.15
CA ILE A 531 13.92 8.27 12.37
C ILE A 531 12.86 8.79 13.33
N GLN A 532 13.29 9.41 14.42
CA GLN A 532 12.42 10.14 15.34
C GLN A 532 12.50 11.64 15.06
N HIS A 533 11.33 12.27 14.96
CA HIS A 533 11.19 13.73 14.86
C HIS A 533 10.69 14.26 16.19
N ARG A 534 11.30 15.33 16.70
CA ARG A 534 10.78 16.12 17.82
C ARG A 534 10.43 17.51 17.31
N SER A 535 9.14 17.79 17.15
CA SER A 535 8.62 19.08 16.67
C SER A 535 8.07 19.90 17.82
N THR A 536 8.44 21.19 17.91
CA THR A 536 7.98 22.14 18.94
C THR A 536 7.30 23.33 18.28
N LEU A 537 6.07 23.65 18.68
CA LEU A 537 5.36 24.85 18.25
C LEU A 537 5.95 26.09 18.95
N LEU A 538 6.51 27.02 18.18
CA LEU A 538 7.14 28.25 18.69
C LEU A 538 6.17 29.43 18.75
N SER A 539 5.27 29.55 17.77
CA SER A 539 4.19 30.55 17.75
C SER A 539 3.02 30.08 16.88
N SER A 540 1.84 30.67 17.12
CA SER A 540 0.64 30.46 16.32
C SER A 540 -0.15 31.77 16.29
N ASP A 541 -0.10 32.47 15.16
CA ASP A 541 -0.65 33.81 14.99
C ASP A 541 -1.80 33.76 13.96
N GLN A 542 -3.00 34.18 14.38
CA GLN A 542 -4.16 34.25 13.49
C GLN A 542 -4.25 35.63 12.85
N MET A 543 -4.47 35.65 11.54
CA MET A 543 -4.65 36.85 10.73
C MET A 543 -5.91 36.69 9.86
N PRO A 544 -6.50 37.77 9.31
CA PRO A 544 -7.66 37.64 8.44
C PRO A 544 -7.39 36.68 7.25
N GLY A 545 -8.09 35.54 7.23
CA GLY A 545 -7.99 34.51 6.19
C GLY A 545 -6.69 33.69 6.18
N SER A 546 -5.86 33.78 7.23
CA SER A 546 -4.66 32.95 7.36
C SER A 546 -4.23 32.69 8.81
N ILE A 547 -3.55 31.56 9.04
CA ILE A 547 -2.94 31.21 10.34
C ILE A 547 -1.47 30.94 10.09
N LEU A 548 -0.59 31.59 10.85
CA LEU A 548 0.86 31.42 10.73
C LEU A 548 1.39 30.65 11.93
N GLN A 549 2.14 29.58 11.70
CA GLN A 549 2.70 28.73 12.75
C GLN A 549 4.19 28.50 12.51
N ASN A 550 5.00 28.83 13.51
CA ASN A 550 6.44 28.61 13.48
C ASN A 550 6.81 27.41 14.33
N TYR A 551 7.73 26.58 13.86
CA TYR A 551 8.14 25.35 14.51
C TYR A 551 9.65 25.26 14.60
N ARG A 552 10.13 24.55 15.62
CA ARG A 552 11.47 23.97 15.67
C ARG A 552 11.34 22.46 15.53
N TYR A 553 12.29 21.82 14.85
CA TYR A 553 12.35 20.37 14.77
C TYR A 553 13.78 19.85 14.87
N GLU A 554 13.90 18.64 15.41
CA GLU A 554 15.12 17.84 15.45
C GLU A 554 14.80 16.42 14.96
N LEU A 555 15.67 15.87 14.12
CA LEU A 555 15.60 14.50 13.64
C LEU A 555 16.77 13.70 14.22
N SER A 556 16.45 12.52 14.72
CA SER A 556 17.42 11.61 15.30
C SER A 556 17.18 10.16 14.87
N ALA A 557 18.25 9.37 14.84
CA ALA A 557 18.19 7.92 14.65
C ALA A 557 19.21 7.28 15.61
N ASP A 558 18.84 6.16 16.25
CA ASP A 558 19.66 5.48 17.26
C ASP A 558 20.15 6.41 18.40
N GLY A 559 19.35 7.42 18.76
CA GLY A 559 19.68 8.40 19.80
C GLY A 559 20.65 9.51 19.36
N GLU A 560 21.07 9.54 18.09
CA GLU A 560 21.94 10.58 17.54
C GLU A 560 21.15 11.58 16.69
N VAL A 561 21.22 12.87 17.04
CA VAL A 561 20.64 13.96 16.24
C VAL A 561 21.50 14.21 15.01
N PHE A 562 20.88 14.20 13.83
CA PHE A 562 21.58 14.39 12.57
C PHE A 562 21.05 15.57 11.74
N TYR A 563 19.84 16.07 12.01
CA TYR A 563 19.26 17.20 11.28
C TYR A 563 18.39 18.07 12.19
N THR A 564 18.55 19.39 12.09
CA THR A 564 17.81 20.35 12.95
C THR A 564 17.37 21.55 12.13
N GLY A 565 16.24 22.16 12.49
CA GLY A 565 15.79 23.37 11.81
C GLY A 565 14.61 24.07 12.47
N GLU A 566 14.23 25.18 11.86
CA GLU A 566 13.03 25.94 12.18
C GLU A 566 12.29 26.28 10.89
N SER A 567 10.96 26.30 10.93
CA SER A 567 10.17 26.67 9.76
C SER A 567 8.81 27.27 10.08
N LEU A 568 8.44 28.25 9.26
CA LEU A 568 7.18 28.96 9.28
C LEU A 568 6.24 28.40 8.21
N PHE A 569 5.07 27.95 8.65
CA PHE A 569 3.96 27.54 7.80
C PHE A 569 2.81 28.53 7.89
N GLY A 570 2.08 28.63 6.78
CA GLY A 570 0.79 29.31 6.75
C GLY A 570 -0.32 28.38 6.29
N TYR A 571 -1.46 28.49 6.96
CA TYR A 571 -2.75 27.94 6.56
C TYR A 571 -3.49 29.08 5.87
N PHE A 572 -3.74 28.96 4.57
CA PHE A 572 -4.29 30.06 3.78
C PHE A 572 -5.64 29.70 3.19
N SER A 573 -6.64 30.56 3.40
CA SER A 573 -7.88 30.54 2.62
C SER A 573 -7.58 30.79 1.13
N ALA A 574 -8.48 30.37 0.23
CA ALA A 574 -8.33 30.60 -1.21
C ALA A 574 -8.08 32.10 -1.54
N ARG A 575 -8.85 32.99 -0.92
CA ARG A 575 -8.71 34.45 -1.10
C ARG A 575 -7.33 34.98 -0.68
N ALA A 576 -6.73 34.39 0.36
CA ALA A 576 -5.38 34.78 0.80
C ALA A 576 -4.29 34.33 -0.19
N LEU A 577 -4.55 33.27 -0.98
CA LEU A 577 -3.61 32.76 -2.00
C LEU A 577 -3.73 33.44 -3.37
N GLU A 578 -4.85 34.08 -3.70
CA GLU A 578 -5.09 34.69 -5.03
C GLU A 578 -4.09 35.81 -5.37
N ASN A 579 -3.54 36.51 -4.36
CA ASN A 579 -2.69 37.69 -4.56
C ASN A 579 -1.20 37.39 -4.36
N GLN A 580 -0.70 36.33 -4.99
CA GLN A 580 0.73 35.98 -4.95
C GLN A 580 1.56 36.89 -5.86
N VAL A 581 2.30 37.80 -5.24
CA VAL A 581 3.15 38.78 -5.93
C VAL A 581 4.64 38.40 -5.93
N GLY A 582 5.00 37.16 -5.59
CA GLY A 582 6.41 36.75 -5.56
C GLY A 582 7.19 37.37 -4.40
N LEU A 583 8.49 37.08 -4.37
CA LEU A 583 9.43 37.70 -3.42
C LEU A 583 9.63 39.19 -3.68
N ASP A 584 9.45 39.61 -4.94
CA ASP A 584 9.77 40.96 -5.41
C ASP A 584 8.56 41.88 -5.53
N LYS A 585 7.43 41.54 -4.89
CA LYS A 585 6.20 42.36 -4.86
C LYS A 585 5.70 42.72 -6.27
N GLY A 586 5.74 41.75 -7.18
CA GLY A 586 5.29 41.85 -8.57
C GLY A 586 6.33 42.47 -9.51
N LYS A 587 7.49 42.89 -9.01
CA LYS A 587 8.57 43.37 -9.87
C LYS A 587 9.25 42.19 -10.56
N HIS A 588 9.44 42.31 -11.87
CA HIS A 588 10.19 41.33 -12.63
C HIS A 588 11.69 41.50 -12.36
N VAL A 589 12.27 40.55 -11.62
CA VAL A 589 13.71 40.45 -11.41
C VAL A 589 14.25 39.35 -12.31
N LEU A 590 15.10 39.73 -13.27
CA LEU A 590 15.69 38.81 -14.23
C LEU A 590 16.76 37.93 -13.56
N PRO A 591 16.86 36.65 -13.97
CA PRO A 591 18.02 35.80 -13.67
C PRO A 591 19.30 36.51 -14.10
N TRP A 592 20.41 36.24 -13.41
CA TRP A 592 21.67 36.98 -13.63
C TRP A 592 22.14 36.98 -15.08
N LEU A 593 21.98 35.84 -15.76
CA LEU A 593 22.40 35.66 -17.15
C LEU A 593 21.66 36.61 -18.13
N ASP A 594 20.48 37.08 -17.76
CA ASP A 594 19.61 37.92 -18.58
C ASP A 594 19.67 39.41 -18.17
N ARG A 595 20.43 39.76 -17.12
CA ARG A 595 20.60 41.16 -16.67
C ARG A 595 21.44 42.00 -17.63
N SER A 596 22.31 41.36 -18.43
CA SER A 596 23.20 42.00 -19.40
C SER A 596 22.74 41.74 -20.84
N SER A 597 22.89 42.73 -21.72
CA SER A 597 22.59 42.57 -23.16
C SER A 597 23.62 41.71 -23.90
N ALA A 598 24.85 41.61 -23.37
CA ALA A 598 25.87 40.70 -23.88
C ALA A 598 25.94 39.46 -23.00
N ARG A 599 25.61 38.30 -23.58
CA ARG A 599 25.73 36.99 -22.91
C ARG A 599 27.22 36.64 -22.74
N PRO A 600 27.66 36.12 -21.58
CA PRO A 600 29.05 35.69 -21.39
C PRO A 600 29.47 34.68 -22.47
N ALA A 601 30.72 34.77 -22.93
CA ALA A 601 31.22 33.93 -24.02
C ALA A 601 31.42 32.45 -23.61
N ASP A 602 31.50 32.18 -22.31
CA ASP A 602 31.81 30.89 -21.69
C ASP A 602 30.56 30.14 -21.19
N VAL A 603 29.36 30.58 -21.56
CA VAL A 603 28.12 29.86 -21.21
C VAL A 603 28.08 28.52 -21.94
N ARG A 604 28.08 27.42 -21.19
CA ARG A 604 27.85 26.08 -21.74
C ARG A 604 26.51 25.52 -21.26
N ARG A 605 25.65 25.17 -22.21
CA ARG A 605 24.44 24.40 -21.94
C ARG A 605 24.75 22.91 -21.86
N VAL A 606 24.24 22.27 -20.82
CA VAL A 606 24.30 20.85 -20.56
C VAL A 606 22.87 20.32 -20.56
N ASP A 607 22.54 19.52 -21.57
CA ASP A 607 21.27 18.80 -21.64
C ASP A 607 21.34 17.54 -20.77
N LEU A 608 20.41 17.35 -19.83
CA LEU A 608 20.50 16.26 -18.86
C LEU A 608 20.15 14.90 -19.46
N ALA A 609 19.32 14.84 -20.51
CA ALA A 609 19.05 13.58 -21.19
C ALA A 609 20.34 13.07 -21.88
N GLY A 610 21.04 13.95 -22.58
CA GLY A 610 22.36 13.67 -23.16
C GLY A 610 23.44 13.40 -22.11
N TYR A 611 23.44 14.15 -21.00
CA TYR A 611 24.35 13.93 -19.87
C TYR A 611 24.22 12.50 -19.34
N ARG A 612 22.99 12.07 -19.03
CA ARG A 612 22.71 10.73 -18.48
C ARG A 612 23.04 9.61 -19.46
N ALA A 613 22.74 9.80 -20.75
CA ALA A 613 23.09 8.82 -21.78
C ALA A 613 24.61 8.56 -21.86
N ALA A 614 25.44 9.56 -21.51
CA ALA A 614 26.89 9.44 -21.47
C ALA A 614 27.46 9.11 -20.07
N GLU A 615 26.62 9.01 -19.02
CA GLU A 615 27.07 8.94 -17.63
C GLU A 615 27.95 7.71 -17.35
N ALA A 616 27.59 6.55 -17.90
CA ALA A 616 28.38 5.32 -17.73
C ALA A 616 29.81 5.39 -18.30
N ALA A 617 30.05 6.31 -19.25
CA ALA A 617 31.38 6.56 -19.82
C ALA A 617 32.18 7.62 -19.05
N ARG A 618 31.55 8.36 -18.13
CA ARG A 618 32.19 9.41 -17.33
C ARG A 618 32.83 8.82 -16.08
N GLN A 619 34.05 9.24 -15.77
CA GLN A 619 34.68 8.99 -14.47
C GLN A 619 34.26 10.07 -13.47
N ALA A 620 32.95 10.18 -13.20
CA ALA A 620 32.36 11.20 -12.33
C ALA A 620 31.26 10.58 -11.45
N PRO A 621 30.88 11.21 -10.32
CA PRO A 621 29.74 10.74 -9.54
C PRO A 621 28.45 10.81 -10.37
N ARG A 622 27.56 9.83 -10.15
CA ARG A 622 26.25 9.80 -10.80
C ARG A 622 25.30 10.85 -10.20
N LEU A 623 24.39 11.34 -11.03
CA LEU A 623 23.27 12.18 -10.59
C LEU A 623 22.09 11.32 -10.12
N GLY A 624 21.13 11.97 -9.45
CA GLY A 624 19.82 11.38 -9.22
C GLY A 624 19.06 11.11 -10.53
N ALA A 625 18.26 10.05 -10.54
CA ALA A 625 17.42 9.60 -11.63
C ALA A 625 15.99 9.27 -11.12
N GLY A 626 15.12 8.77 -12.00
CA GLY A 626 13.77 8.33 -11.62
C GLY A 626 12.96 9.45 -10.96
N HIS A 627 12.57 9.27 -9.69
CA HIS A 627 11.84 10.28 -8.92
C HIS A 627 12.64 11.56 -8.67
N LEU A 628 13.98 11.46 -8.67
CA LEU A 628 14.91 12.58 -8.57
C LEU A 628 15.27 13.14 -9.95
N ASP A 629 14.58 12.78 -11.03
CA ASP A 629 14.80 13.45 -12.32
C ASP A 629 14.08 14.82 -12.34
N LEU A 630 14.76 15.85 -11.83
CA LEU A 630 14.15 17.15 -11.54
C LEU A 630 14.57 18.28 -12.51
N VAL A 631 15.54 18.06 -13.40
CA VAL A 631 16.13 19.12 -14.24
C VAL A 631 16.34 18.63 -15.66
N GLU A 632 15.95 19.44 -16.64
CA GLU A 632 16.07 19.11 -18.08
C GLU A 632 17.38 19.64 -18.68
N TRP A 633 17.77 20.86 -18.34
CA TRP A 633 19.05 21.43 -18.77
C TRP A 633 19.63 22.38 -17.73
N ILE A 634 20.96 22.54 -17.77
CA ILE A 634 21.73 23.51 -16.98
C ILE A 634 22.64 24.32 -17.91
N ASP A 635 22.58 25.65 -17.81
CA ASP A 635 23.63 26.54 -18.30
C ASP A 635 24.70 26.72 -17.21
N VAL A 636 25.96 26.46 -17.52
CA VAL A 636 27.12 26.61 -16.62
C VAL A 636 27.97 27.80 -17.06
N VAL A 637 28.36 28.65 -16.10
CA VAL A 637 29.21 29.84 -16.31
C VAL A 637 30.30 29.87 -15.22
N PRO A 638 31.52 29.35 -15.50
CA PRO A 638 32.56 29.16 -14.47
C PRO A 638 33.01 30.43 -13.75
N ALA A 639 33.09 31.57 -14.44
CA ALA A 639 33.54 32.85 -13.86
C ALA A 639 32.39 33.87 -13.67
N GLY A 640 31.14 33.39 -13.65
CA GLY A 640 29.93 34.22 -13.58
C GLY A 640 29.40 34.44 -12.16
N GLY A 641 28.20 35.03 -12.11
CA GLY A 641 27.40 35.21 -10.90
C GLY A 641 27.78 36.44 -10.06
N ASP A 642 26.94 36.75 -9.07
CA ASP A 642 27.10 37.92 -8.19
C ASP A 642 28.36 37.88 -7.32
N HIS A 643 28.95 36.69 -7.12
CA HIS A 643 30.20 36.51 -6.38
C HIS A 643 31.44 36.40 -7.29
N GLY A 644 31.26 36.36 -8.62
CA GLY A 644 32.35 36.18 -9.60
C GLY A 644 33.12 34.85 -9.49
N ARG A 645 32.51 33.84 -8.86
CA ARG A 645 33.11 32.54 -8.56
C ARG A 645 32.43 31.37 -9.28
N GLY A 646 31.41 31.67 -10.08
CA GLY A 646 30.61 30.66 -10.75
C GLY A 646 29.13 30.97 -10.72
N TYR A 647 28.45 30.53 -11.76
CA TYR A 647 27.00 30.63 -11.88
C TYR A 647 26.45 29.45 -12.66
N LEU A 648 25.24 29.04 -12.31
CA LEU A 648 24.45 28.12 -13.11
C LEU A 648 23.00 28.58 -13.21
N ARG A 649 22.33 28.27 -14.32
CA ARG A 649 20.88 28.40 -14.52
C ARG A 649 20.30 27.07 -14.93
N GLY A 650 19.22 26.64 -14.31
CA GLY A 650 18.52 25.41 -14.66
C GLY A 650 17.06 25.62 -15.04
N HIS A 651 16.48 24.59 -15.64
CA HIS A 651 15.09 24.58 -16.10
C HIS A 651 14.48 23.19 -15.99
N ARG A 652 13.17 23.18 -15.72
CA ARG A 652 12.30 22.01 -15.79
C ARG A 652 10.96 22.42 -16.37
N SER A 653 10.47 21.66 -17.36
CA SER A 653 9.06 21.71 -17.77
C SER A 653 8.17 21.02 -16.74
N ILE A 654 7.04 21.62 -16.36
CA ILE A 654 6.10 21.04 -15.40
C ILE A 654 5.05 20.21 -16.14
N ARG A 655 4.84 18.98 -15.69
CA ARG A 655 3.85 18.07 -16.29
C ARG A 655 2.71 17.81 -15.32
N PRO A 656 1.43 17.90 -15.75
CA PRO A 656 0.29 17.66 -14.86
C PRO A 656 0.27 16.27 -14.21
N ASP A 657 0.98 15.30 -14.79
CA ASP A 657 1.14 13.92 -14.35
C ASP A 657 2.47 13.64 -13.65
N ASP A 658 3.28 14.66 -13.34
CA ASP A 658 4.47 14.48 -12.50
C ASP A 658 4.09 13.81 -11.16
N TRP A 659 4.84 12.76 -10.81
CA TRP A 659 4.48 11.80 -9.75
C TRP A 659 4.08 12.47 -8.43
N TYR A 660 4.81 13.52 -8.04
CA TYR A 660 4.64 14.20 -6.76
C TYR A 660 3.29 14.90 -6.65
N PHE A 661 2.63 15.28 -7.75
CA PHE A 661 1.32 15.93 -7.65
C PHE A 661 0.21 14.97 -7.18
N SER A 662 0.39 13.66 -7.36
CA SER A 662 -0.54 12.64 -6.84
C SER A 662 -0.32 12.37 -5.34
N CYS A 663 0.90 12.63 -4.86
CA CYS A 663 1.37 12.33 -3.52
C CYS A 663 1.28 13.55 -2.58
N HIS A 664 1.64 14.73 -3.07
CA HIS A 664 1.74 15.96 -2.30
C HIS A 664 0.40 16.70 -2.30
N PHE A 665 -0.28 16.63 -1.15
CA PHE A 665 -1.62 17.17 -0.88
C PHE A 665 -2.68 16.78 -1.93
N HIS A 666 -3.30 15.61 -1.76
CA HIS A 666 -4.18 14.98 -2.75
C HIS A 666 -5.27 15.89 -3.37
N ARG A 667 -5.92 16.76 -2.59
CA ARG A 667 -6.93 17.73 -3.08
C ARG A 667 -6.42 19.17 -3.24
N ASP A 668 -5.10 19.38 -3.09
CA ASP A 668 -4.39 20.65 -3.26
C ASP A 668 -3.04 20.46 -3.97
N PRO A 669 -3.03 19.90 -5.19
CA PRO A 669 -1.80 19.48 -5.81
C PRO A 669 -0.89 20.68 -6.11
N VAL A 670 0.31 20.64 -5.53
CA VAL A 670 1.35 21.66 -5.66
C VAL A 670 2.70 20.96 -5.65
N MET A 671 3.71 21.50 -6.33
CA MET A 671 5.07 20.96 -6.23
C MET A 671 5.61 21.18 -4.81
N PRO A 672 6.16 20.15 -4.15
CA PRO A 672 6.87 20.33 -2.88
C PRO A 672 8.05 21.29 -3.03
N GLY A 673 8.15 22.28 -2.14
CA GLY A 673 9.31 23.19 -2.11
C GLY A 673 10.63 22.45 -1.93
N SER A 674 10.61 21.35 -1.17
CA SER A 674 11.72 20.42 -0.95
C SER A 674 12.28 19.84 -2.26
N LEU A 675 11.44 19.56 -3.27
CA LEU A 675 11.90 19.13 -4.60
C LEU A 675 12.48 20.29 -5.43
N GLY A 676 11.96 21.51 -5.25
CA GLY A 676 12.58 22.69 -5.85
C GLY A 676 14.00 22.92 -5.33
N VAL A 677 14.22 22.69 -4.03
CA VAL A 677 15.57 22.73 -3.43
C VAL A 677 16.47 21.62 -3.97
N GLU A 678 15.94 20.41 -4.12
CA GLU A 678 16.69 19.28 -4.69
C GLU A 678 17.12 19.54 -6.14
N ALA A 679 16.30 20.23 -6.95
CA ALA A 679 16.68 20.64 -8.30
C ALA A 679 17.89 21.59 -8.31
N LEU A 680 17.99 22.51 -7.35
CA LEU A 680 19.15 23.40 -7.19
C LEU A 680 20.42 22.61 -6.86
N LEU A 681 20.31 21.61 -5.97
CA LEU A 681 21.42 20.73 -5.60
C LEU A 681 21.90 19.91 -6.79
N GLN A 682 20.99 19.39 -7.62
CA GLN A 682 21.35 18.73 -8.89
C GLN A 682 22.07 19.70 -9.84
N GLY A 683 21.64 20.95 -9.91
CA GLY A 683 22.37 21.99 -10.65
C GLY A 683 23.81 22.14 -10.16
N LEU A 684 24.03 22.20 -8.84
CA LEU A 684 25.38 22.26 -8.25
C LEU A 684 26.22 21.01 -8.57
N GLN A 685 25.60 19.82 -8.57
CA GLN A 685 26.28 18.56 -8.94
C GLN A 685 26.74 18.58 -10.39
N VAL A 686 25.86 18.99 -11.31
CA VAL A 686 26.20 19.18 -12.74
C VAL A 686 27.32 20.20 -12.88
N TYR A 687 27.19 21.37 -12.24
CA TYR A 687 28.22 22.40 -12.26
C TYR A 687 29.59 21.85 -11.80
N ALA A 688 29.63 21.05 -10.74
CA ALA A 688 30.87 20.47 -10.26
C ALA A 688 31.56 19.55 -11.27
N VAL A 689 30.81 18.65 -11.91
CA VAL A 689 31.36 17.76 -12.95
C VAL A 689 31.83 18.57 -14.14
N GLU A 690 30.99 19.50 -14.58
CA GLU A 690 31.17 20.25 -15.82
C GLU A 690 32.30 21.28 -15.71
N THR A 691 32.61 21.79 -14.51
CA THR A 691 33.77 22.66 -14.27
C THR A 691 35.06 21.91 -13.93
N GLY A 692 35.05 20.58 -14.01
CA GLY A 692 36.23 19.75 -13.75
C GLY A 692 36.58 19.60 -12.26
N LEU A 693 35.68 19.96 -11.34
CA LEU A 693 35.93 19.80 -9.91
C LEU A 693 36.03 18.33 -9.48
N THR A 694 35.49 17.41 -10.28
CA THR A 694 35.55 15.96 -10.05
C THR A 694 36.70 15.26 -10.79
N GLU A 695 37.47 15.97 -11.60
CA GLU A 695 38.56 15.35 -12.38
C GLU A 695 39.68 14.84 -11.49
N GLY A 696 40.13 13.61 -11.77
CA GLY A 696 41.22 12.96 -11.03
C GLY A 696 40.84 12.46 -9.63
N LEU A 697 39.57 12.59 -9.21
CA LEU A 697 39.10 12.02 -7.95
C LEU A 697 38.93 10.50 -8.06
N VAL A 698 39.27 9.78 -6.99
CA VAL A 698 39.09 8.33 -6.88
C VAL A 698 37.76 8.05 -6.19
N ASN A 699 36.90 7.25 -6.84
CA ASN A 699 35.57 6.87 -6.36
C ASN A 699 34.72 8.04 -5.80
N PRO A 700 34.56 9.15 -6.54
CA PRO A 700 33.88 10.32 -6.00
C PRO A 700 32.37 10.07 -5.86
N ARG A 701 31.76 10.61 -4.79
CA ARG A 701 30.30 10.59 -4.54
C ARG A 701 29.80 11.96 -4.09
N PHE A 702 28.58 12.31 -4.49
CA PHE A 702 27.90 13.50 -3.95
C PHE A 702 27.29 13.21 -2.58
N ALA A 703 27.27 14.22 -1.73
CA ALA A 703 26.59 14.26 -0.44
C ALA A 703 26.00 15.67 -0.21
N LEU A 704 25.06 15.78 0.73
CA LEU A 704 24.54 17.08 1.17
C LEU A 704 25.58 17.77 2.05
N LEU A 705 25.74 19.09 1.91
CA LEU A 705 26.69 19.84 2.72
C LEU A 705 26.35 19.79 4.21
N SER A 706 27.22 19.17 4.99
CA SER A 706 27.08 19.07 6.44
C SER A 706 27.60 20.31 7.19
N GLY A 707 27.04 20.58 8.37
CA GLY A 707 27.47 21.63 9.30
C GLY A 707 27.23 23.08 8.84
N THR A 708 26.52 23.30 7.73
CA THR A 708 26.18 24.62 7.21
C THR A 708 24.67 24.84 7.26
N GLU A 709 24.25 26.02 7.73
CA GLU A 709 22.82 26.39 7.74
C GLU A 709 22.37 26.79 6.33
N THR A 710 21.37 26.07 5.81
CA THR A 710 20.63 26.46 4.61
C THR A 710 19.37 27.19 5.04
N THR A 711 19.12 28.36 4.45
CA THR A 711 17.92 29.17 4.68
C THR A 711 17.07 29.26 3.41
N TRP A 712 15.75 29.38 3.56
CA TRP A 712 14.85 29.55 2.43
C TRP A 712 13.69 30.50 2.77
N SER A 713 13.23 31.20 1.73
CA SER A 713 12.00 31.99 1.73
C SER A 713 11.20 31.67 0.47
N TYR A 714 9.92 31.36 0.64
CA TYR A 714 8.96 31.03 -0.41
C TYR A 714 7.82 32.05 -0.43
N ARG A 715 7.59 32.68 -1.59
CA ARG A 715 6.46 33.58 -1.85
C ARG A 715 5.83 33.25 -3.19
N GLY A 716 5.42 32.01 -3.35
CA GLY A 716 4.82 31.52 -4.58
C GLY A 716 4.62 30.01 -4.55
N GLN A 717 4.01 29.48 -5.61
CA GLN A 717 3.78 28.04 -5.77
C GLN A 717 3.86 27.63 -7.24
N ILE A 718 4.27 26.38 -7.47
CA ILE A 718 4.23 25.72 -8.77
C ILE A 718 3.08 24.71 -8.74
N LEU A 719 2.09 24.94 -9.59
CA LEU A 719 0.86 24.18 -9.75
C LEU A 719 0.96 23.26 -10.98
N ARG A 720 0.00 22.34 -11.10
CA ARG A 720 -0.06 21.37 -12.21
C ARG A 720 -0.15 21.99 -13.60
N ASP A 721 -0.69 23.20 -13.69
CA ASP A 721 -0.96 23.93 -14.93
C ASP A 721 0.08 25.03 -15.23
N ASP A 722 1.06 25.21 -14.36
CA ASP A 722 2.21 26.05 -14.65
C ASP A 722 3.07 25.38 -15.73
N ALA A 723 3.73 26.17 -16.58
CA ALA A 723 4.48 25.64 -17.73
C ALA A 723 5.89 25.15 -17.34
N ASP A 724 6.59 25.92 -16.52
CA ASP A 724 7.99 25.75 -16.23
C ASP A 724 8.37 26.15 -14.80
N MET A 725 9.52 25.63 -14.39
CA MET A 725 10.31 26.09 -13.25
C MET A 725 11.71 26.41 -13.76
N GLU A 726 12.16 27.64 -13.54
CA GLU A 726 13.54 28.04 -13.78
C GLU A 726 14.23 28.36 -12.46
N PHE A 727 15.55 28.18 -12.41
CA PHE A 727 16.32 28.52 -11.24
C PHE A 727 17.73 28.97 -11.58
N ASP A 728 18.38 29.62 -10.64
CA ASP A 728 19.81 29.89 -10.71
C ASP A 728 20.51 29.68 -9.36
N VAL A 729 21.81 29.44 -9.44
CA VAL A 729 22.69 29.37 -8.26
C VAL A 729 23.94 30.18 -8.52
N HIS A 730 24.24 31.07 -7.59
CA HIS A 730 25.44 31.87 -7.53
C HIS A 730 26.46 31.18 -6.63
N ILE A 731 27.55 30.68 -7.21
CA ILE A 731 28.60 30.00 -6.44
C ILE A 731 29.29 31.02 -5.55
N LYS A 732 29.26 30.77 -4.25
CA LYS A 732 29.84 31.63 -3.22
C LYS A 732 31.21 31.14 -2.78
N ASP A 733 31.36 29.83 -2.63
CA ASP A 733 32.62 29.25 -2.18
C ASP A 733 32.84 27.84 -2.72
N VAL A 734 34.10 27.50 -2.97
CA VAL A 734 34.56 26.15 -3.33
C VAL A 734 35.80 25.85 -2.51
N VAL A 735 35.68 24.91 -1.57
CA VAL A 735 36.76 24.57 -0.64
C VAL A 735 37.20 23.13 -0.86
N ARG A 736 38.48 22.93 -1.16
CA ARG A 736 39.10 21.60 -1.28
C ARG A 736 39.78 21.24 0.03
N GLU A 737 39.46 20.07 0.55
CA GLU A 737 40.02 19.51 1.77
C GLU A 737 40.41 18.05 1.54
N PRO A 738 41.27 17.46 2.40
CA PRO A 738 41.63 16.05 2.25
C PRO A 738 40.39 15.13 2.25
N GLY A 739 40.11 14.47 1.13
CA GLY A 739 38.99 13.53 0.96
C GLY A 739 37.62 14.17 0.71
N ARG A 740 37.53 15.51 0.63
CA ARG A 740 36.25 16.20 0.36
C ARG A 740 36.39 17.54 -0.35
N ILE A 741 35.41 17.88 -1.19
CA ILE A 741 35.25 19.22 -1.78
C ILE A 741 33.87 19.75 -1.39
N ARG A 742 33.81 20.99 -0.90
CA ARG A 742 32.58 21.68 -0.51
C ARG A 742 32.25 22.76 -1.52
N LEU A 743 31.01 22.78 -2.00
CA LEU A 743 30.48 23.84 -2.87
C LEU A 743 29.28 24.49 -2.18
N LEU A 744 29.30 25.82 -2.09
CA LEU A 744 28.26 26.62 -1.44
C LEU A 744 27.77 27.71 -2.39
N GLY A 745 26.48 27.99 -2.40
CA GLY A 745 25.89 29.08 -3.17
C GLY A 745 24.66 29.70 -2.54
N ASP A 746 24.19 30.77 -3.19
CA ASP A 746 22.90 31.41 -2.96
C ASP A 746 22.06 31.21 -4.22
N ALA A 747 20.77 30.94 -4.07
CA ALA A 747 19.94 30.49 -5.17
C ALA A 747 18.59 31.20 -5.23
N SER A 748 17.98 31.19 -6.41
CA SER A 748 16.63 31.68 -6.63
C SER A 748 15.87 30.74 -7.57
N VAL A 749 14.55 30.68 -7.41
CA VAL A 749 13.66 29.90 -8.28
C VAL A 749 12.56 30.81 -8.77
N TRP A 750 12.24 30.68 -10.05
CA TRP A 750 11.20 31.41 -10.75
C TRP A 750 10.13 30.47 -11.25
N LYS A 751 8.92 31.01 -11.26
CA LYS A 751 7.82 30.55 -12.08
C LYS A 751 7.56 31.60 -13.15
N SER A 752 7.79 31.27 -14.42
CA SER A 752 7.75 32.28 -15.49
C SER A 752 8.61 33.50 -15.08
N THR A 753 8.02 34.70 -15.00
CA THR A 753 8.71 35.94 -14.62
C THR A 753 8.72 36.22 -13.11
N LEU A 754 8.06 35.40 -12.30
CA LEU A 754 7.89 35.63 -10.87
C LEU A 754 8.94 34.86 -10.08
N ARG A 755 9.81 35.58 -9.36
CA ARG A 755 10.72 34.94 -8.41
C ARG A 755 9.95 34.48 -7.18
N ILE A 756 9.93 33.17 -6.95
CA ILE A 756 9.11 32.53 -5.92
C ILE A 756 9.96 32.01 -4.76
N TYR A 757 11.18 31.54 -4.99
CA TYR A 757 12.08 31.08 -3.92
C TYR A 757 13.36 31.91 -3.89
N GLN A 758 13.89 32.08 -2.67
CA GLN A 758 15.23 32.58 -2.41
C GLN A 758 15.85 31.70 -1.34
N LEU A 759 17.06 31.21 -1.61
CA LEU A 759 17.79 30.35 -0.69
C LEU A 759 19.20 30.89 -0.45
N GLY A 760 19.66 30.75 0.78
CA GLY A 760 21.01 31.09 1.19
C GLY A 760 21.73 29.89 1.78
N GLY A 761 23.01 29.76 1.50
CA GLY A 761 23.84 28.69 2.08
C GLY A 761 23.45 27.28 1.63
N ILE A 762 22.98 27.14 0.39
CA ILE A 762 22.71 25.84 -0.23
C ILE A 762 24.01 25.24 -0.76
N GLY A 763 24.27 23.95 -0.54
CA GLY A 763 25.54 23.37 -0.93
C GLY A 763 25.56 21.85 -1.00
N ILE A 764 26.60 21.35 -1.67
CA ILE A 764 26.92 19.93 -1.79
C ILE A 764 28.34 19.65 -1.29
N GLU A 765 28.56 18.41 -0.90
CA GLU A 765 29.86 17.81 -0.65
C GLU A 765 30.18 16.79 -1.76
N ILE A 766 31.45 16.69 -2.14
CA ILE A 766 31.99 15.65 -3.01
C ILE A 766 33.01 14.88 -2.19
N HIS A 767 32.66 13.68 -1.74
CA HIS A 767 33.57 12.81 -1.02
C HIS A 767 34.35 11.94 -2.00
N HIS A 768 35.62 11.68 -1.73
CA HIS A 768 36.46 10.84 -2.57
C HIS A 768 37.52 10.13 -1.75
N ASP A 769 38.06 9.03 -2.27
CA ASP A 769 39.13 8.30 -1.61
C ASP A 769 40.44 9.11 -1.63
N GLN A 770 41.23 8.98 -0.56
CA GLN A 770 42.59 9.52 -0.54
C GLN A 770 43.52 8.52 -1.22
N VAL A 771 44.40 9.04 -2.09
CA VAL A 771 45.43 8.26 -2.80
C VAL A 771 46.58 7.90 -1.87
#